data_AF-A0A437UEY6-F1
#
_entry.id   AF-A0A437UEY6-F1
#
_cell.length_a   1.000
_cell.length_b   1.000
_cell.length_c   1.000
_cell.angle_alpha   90.00
_cell.angle_beta   90.00
_cell.angle_gamma   90.00
#
_symmetry.space_group_name_H-M   'P 1'
#
loop_
_entity.id
_entity.type
_entity.pdbx_description
1 polymer ?
#
loop_
_entity_poly.entity_id
_entity_poly.type
_entity_poly.pdbx_seq_one_letter_code
_entity_poly.pdbx_strand_id
1 'polypeptide(L)'
;MKKGISVISGVTSPTVGEKMTYHISEWYPNTPLSEREKANVTWELFKKRSDGRFTTTHVKKKGDSSFTFGESSAGETYRLEAYLYQPEGGGLIITPKASRIPKICKVDLTYVDDSKGSVFSFTEKLRAKAHCVNMFNKEILFTLWEDDAKGSGHNASNKLIDTKKAKVDLYGNVVVDFMLTKALMKKAMQGEADIRELEFYVTVEYYKNKKHTTANVDIQNPLPTENTPPSQSTGIKKAKGSPAEEKPKSKKEESGLLTPISETLGEIWDWVETQGTALRDKPHTIEIPEGKSPAIVGKTKGEKASTTGTSCGERYCLKKGDKSELIREINIRLAGFGGNVPTDEFTDRTEKMIKQFQRDYMKVPETGKVCGNVLRAIDDFCNKWHENISEYTCLCKNVRSITNKCSGFGKERYKDQYNSTPHVERYHKYERPGIHRTLLWGVSALRYYLSQQSIYKYLHKTAGYRCWEHNNHEGRSTTNHMGKAVDIQFSKNGEPIVGKKSSNLPLLKEIRDKFYEKYLDTKYQWVDGKNNFSLEPFGLSSGTTWSWVHMDVREFENKFLEDIYFIKTQNLVIGKPIIQLAQELGYLNVCICNSSGFKPQEKKSEENKNRRVDPKTLKTSDKGINFIKDWESFKSNLYNDDSDEHHCTIGYGHLVHRGPCNGNEPEEFKKGITKEKASELFKLRLPEFEKAVQRDVTVPLYQYEFDALVSFLFNCGENFFVKKKAPKLHKHLLNKEYENAAEEMLDVTSGGLSGLVKRRKAENNMFLNNIYNSTH
;
A
#
# COMPACT_ATOMS: atom_id res chain seq x y z
N MET A 1 57.82 -2.02 15.17
CA MET A 1 57.59 -1.78 13.72
C MET A 1 56.36 -2.57 13.29
N LYS A 2 55.57 -2.04 12.34
CA LYS A 2 54.35 -2.73 11.87
C LYS A 2 54.70 -4.03 11.12
N LYS A 3 53.85 -5.05 11.26
CA LYS A 3 53.97 -6.38 10.64
C LYS A 3 52.60 -6.76 10.07
N GLY A 4 52.57 -7.41 8.92
CA GLY A 4 51.34 -7.73 8.18
C GLY A 4 51.29 -7.05 6.81
N ILE A 5 50.10 -6.65 6.39
CA ILE A 5 49.84 -6.09 5.06
C ILE A 5 49.88 -4.56 5.13
N SER A 6 50.61 -3.94 4.21
CA SER A 6 50.70 -2.48 4.12
C SER A 6 49.73 -1.90 3.09
N VAL A 7 49.58 -2.55 1.93
CA VAL A 7 48.76 -2.02 0.82
C VAL A 7 47.95 -3.12 0.16
N ILE A 8 46.68 -2.82 -0.14
CA ILE A 8 45.80 -3.63 -0.97
C ILE A 8 45.31 -2.82 -2.17
N SER A 9 44.95 -3.51 -3.25
CA SER A 9 44.45 -2.93 -4.50
C SER A 9 43.22 -3.67 -5.01
N GLY A 10 42.43 -2.98 -5.85
CA GLY A 10 41.24 -3.50 -6.50
C GLY A 10 40.30 -2.37 -6.94
N VAL A 11 39.12 -2.75 -7.45
CA VAL A 11 38.12 -1.79 -7.95
C VAL A 11 37.50 -1.01 -6.79
N THR A 12 37.66 0.31 -6.79
CA THR A 12 37.13 1.20 -5.73
C THR A 12 35.69 1.65 -5.96
N SER A 13 35.14 1.43 -7.15
CA SER A 13 33.74 1.74 -7.48
C SER A 13 33.06 0.59 -8.20
N PRO A 14 32.89 -0.58 -7.55
CA PRO A 14 32.35 -1.76 -8.19
C PRO A 14 30.86 -1.58 -8.50
N THR A 15 30.41 -2.15 -9.60
CA THR A 15 28.97 -2.20 -9.90
C THR A 15 28.30 -3.19 -8.96
N VAL A 16 27.17 -2.81 -8.37
CA VAL A 16 26.38 -3.71 -7.54
C VAL A 16 26.04 -5.00 -8.30
N GLY A 17 26.15 -6.14 -7.61
CA GLY A 17 25.85 -7.46 -8.14
C GLY A 17 27.02 -8.18 -8.82
N GLU A 18 28.09 -7.46 -9.15
CA GLU A 18 29.30 -8.06 -9.72
C GLU A 18 30.22 -8.60 -8.63
N LYS A 19 30.84 -9.75 -8.89
CA LYS A 19 31.87 -10.32 -8.01
C LYS A 19 33.22 -9.67 -8.33
N MET A 20 33.83 -9.06 -7.33
CA MET A 20 35.12 -8.38 -7.42
C MET A 20 36.15 -9.14 -6.62
N THR A 21 37.40 -9.17 -7.08
CA THR A 21 38.53 -9.78 -6.37
C THR A 21 39.55 -8.69 -6.04
N TYR A 22 40.02 -8.66 -4.80
CA TYR A 22 41.01 -7.70 -4.32
C TYR A 22 42.36 -8.38 -4.10
N HIS A 23 43.44 -7.61 -4.12
CA HIS A 23 44.81 -8.13 -4.10
C HIS A 23 45.66 -7.44 -3.03
N ILE A 24 46.59 -8.19 -2.45
CA ILE A 24 47.63 -7.65 -1.58
C ILE A 24 48.72 -7.12 -2.49
N SER A 25 48.96 -5.81 -2.44
CA SER A 25 50.01 -5.16 -3.21
C SER A 25 51.33 -5.20 -2.47
N GLU A 26 51.31 -4.95 -1.15
CA GLU A 26 52.52 -4.82 -0.35
C GLU A 26 52.36 -5.38 1.06
N TRP A 27 53.47 -5.87 1.60
CA TRP A 27 53.62 -6.31 2.99
C TRP A 27 54.55 -5.35 3.72
N TYR A 28 54.34 -5.12 5.01
CA TYR A 28 55.30 -4.35 5.79
C TYR A 28 56.68 -5.04 5.76
N PRO A 29 57.79 -4.29 5.68
CA PRO A 29 59.14 -4.85 5.58
C PRO A 29 59.48 -5.88 6.66
N ASN A 30 58.93 -5.72 7.86
CA ASN A 30 59.20 -6.58 9.03
C ASN A 30 58.31 -7.84 9.10
N THR A 31 57.53 -8.12 8.06
CA THR A 31 56.69 -9.32 7.97
C THR A 31 57.52 -10.48 7.41
N PRO A 32 57.80 -11.53 8.20
CA PRO A 32 58.63 -12.66 7.75
C PRO A 32 58.06 -13.32 6.51
N LEU A 33 58.91 -13.73 5.56
CA LEU A 33 58.48 -14.37 4.31
C LEU A 33 57.65 -15.64 4.56
N SER A 34 57.99 -16.40 5.60
CA SER A 34 57.26 -17.59 6.05
C SER A 34 55.81 -17.30 6.48
N GLU A 35 55.49 -16.07 6.86
CA GLU A 35 54.15 -15.66 7.31
C GLU A 35 53.31 -15.04 6.19
N ARG A 36 53.89 -14.78 5.01
CA ARG A 36 53.22 -14.10 3.87
C ARG A 36 52.32 -15.03 3.06
N GLU A 37 51.60 -15.91 3.73
CA GLU A 37 50.69 -16.85 3.09
C GLU A 37 49.31 -16.22 2.90
N LYS A 38 48.87 -16.06 1.65
CA LYS A 38 47.59 -15.42 1.30
C LYS A 38 46.39 -16.10 1.96
N ALA A 39 46.44 -17.42 2.16
CA ALA A 39 45.39 -18.19 2.84
C ALA A 39 45.20 -17.78 4.32
N ASN A 40 46.24 -17.24 4.95
CA ASN A 40 46.20 -16.80 6.35
C ASN A 40 45.71 -15.36 6.53
N VAL A 41 45.58 -14.61 5.43
CA VAL A 41 45.15 -13.22 5.45
C VAL A 41 43.66 -13.13 5.69
N THR A 42 43.29 -12.21 6.57
CA THR A 42 41.90 -11.88 6.81
C THR A 42 41.50 -10.58 6.14
N TRP A 43 40.44 -10.62 5.35
CA TRP A 43 39.78 -9.50 4.72
C TRP A 43 38.53 -9.12 5.51
N GLU A 44 38.40 -7.86 5.89
CA GLU A 44 37.24 -7.36 6.66
C GLU A 44 36.71 -6.05 6.08
N LEU A 45 35.38 -5.97 5.99
CA LEU A 45 34.69 -4.80 5.47
C LEU A 45 34.14 -3.94 6.62
N PHE A 46 34.36 -2.64 6.53
CA PHE A 46 33.87 -1.64 7.46
C PHE A 46 32.97 -0.65 6.71
N LYS A 47 31.86 -0.20 7.33
CA LYS A 47 30.94 0.78 6.75
C LYS A 47 31.16 2.15 7.40
N LYS A 48 31.21 3.20 6.57
CA LYS A 48 31.21 4.59 7.03
C LYS A 48 29.83 4.97 7.57
N ARG A 49 29.80 5.59 8.75
CA ARG A 49 28.57 6.10 9.38
C ARG A 49 28.40 7.59 9.11
N SER A 50 27.25 8.13 9.48
CA SER A 50 26.92 9.55 9.32
C SER A 50 27.87 10.48 10.09
N ASP A 51 28.43 10.01 11.20
CA ASP A 51 29.46 10.70 11.98
C ASP A 51 30.88 10.60 11.36
N GLY A 52 31.01 9.98 10.19
CA GLY A 52 32.26 9.80 9.47
C GLY A 52 33.11 8.62 9.92
N ARG A 53 32.75 7.93 11.02
CA ARG A 53 33.53 6.78 11.53
C ARG A 53 33.25 5.51 10.73
N PHE A 54 34.26 4.66 10.61
CA PHE A 54 34.12 3.32 10.06
C PHE A 54 33.87 2.31 11.18
N THR A 55 32.77 1.55 11.06
CA THR A 55 32.43 0.45 11.99
C THR A 55 32.38 -0.87 11.23
N THR A 56 32.74 -1.99 11.87
CA THR A 56 32.69 -3.32 11.24
C THR A 56 31.30 -3.64 10.68
N THR A 57 31.24 -4.28 9.51
CA THR A 57 30.01 -4.89 9.01
C THR A 57 29.87 -6.35 9.45
N HIS A 58 30.81 -6.86 10.24
CA HIS A 58 30.98 -8.29 10.59
C HIS A 58 31.24 -9.22 9.40
N VAL A 59 31.55 -8.66 8.22
CA VAL A 59 31.88 -9.44 7.02
C VAL A 59 33.38 -9.61 7.01
N LYS A 60 33.82 -10.81 7.42
CA LYS A 60 35.22 -11.18 7.57
C LYS A 60 35.47 -12.49 6.83
N LYS A 61 36.48 -12.51 5.94
CA LYS A 61 36.86 -13.65 5.11
C LYS A 61 38.33 -13.96 5.28
N LYS A 62 38.68 -15.21 5.59
CA LYS A 62 40.07 -15.65 5.67
C LYS A 62 40.44 -16.38 4.37
N GLY A 63 41.50 -15.93 3.69
CA GLY A 63 41.99 -16.52 2.44
C GLY A 63 41.16 -16.22 1.17
N ASP A 64 39.93 -15.70 1.29
CA ASP A 64 39.07 -15.30 0.18
C ASP A 64 39.02 -13.77 0.05
N SER A 65 39.63 -13.24 -1.01
CA SER A 65 39.66 -11.80 -1.30
C SER A 65 38.52 -11.33 -2.21
N SER A 66 37.51 -12.16 -2.45
CA SER A 66 36.39 -11.81 -3.31
C SER A 66 35.22 -11.18 -2.55
N PHE A 67 34.57 -10.15 -3.12
CA PHE A 67 33.41 -9.47 -2.53
C PHE A 67 32.39 -9.12 -3.62
N THR A 68 31.10 -9.25 -3.28
CA THR A 68 29.98 -8.79 -4.11
C THR A 68 29.14 -7.83 -3.28
N PHE A 69 28.90 -6.64 -3.81
CA PHE A 69 28.11 -5.59 -3.15
C PHE A 69 26.65 -5.68 -3.61
N GLY A 70 25.71 -5.67 -2.67
CA GLY A 70 24.27 -5.70 -2.98
C GLY A 70 23.69 -4.30 -3.24
N GLU A 71 22.43 -4.23 -3.66
CA GLU A 71 21.74 -2.97 -4.01
C GLU A 71 21.81 -1.92 -2.90
N SER A 72 21.62 -2.34 -1.65
CA SER A 72 21.71 -1.47 -0.47
C SER A 72 23.11 -0.90 -0.19
N SER A 73 24.13 -1.34 -0.93
CA SER A 73 25.50 -0.83 -0.86
C SER A 73 25.79 0.25 -1.90
N ALA A 74 24.91 0.49 -2.87
CA ALA A 74 25.09 1.53 -3.87
C ALA A 74 25.15 2.93 -3.22
N GLY A 75 26.16 3.72 -3.55
CA GLY A 75 26.37 5.06 -2.99
C GLY A 75 26.89 5.08 -1.55
N GLU A 76 26.89 3.95 -0.86
CA GLU A 76 27.44 3.83 0.49
C GLU A 76 28.97 3.72 0.45
N THR A 77 29.64 4.23 1.48
CA THR A 77 31.11 4.20 1.57
C THR A 77 31.57 3.10 2.51
N TYR A 78 32.45 2.23 2.02
CA TYR A 78 33.07 1.15 2.78
C TYR A 78 34.58 1.31 2.82
N ARG A 79 35.23 0.72 3.83
CA ARG A 79 36.67 0.52 3.90
C ARG A 79 36.92 -0.99 3.97
N LEU A 80 37.62 -1.53 2.98
CA LEU A 80 38.11 -2.90 3.00
C LEU A 80 39.51 -2.91 3.59
N GLU A 81 39.73 -3.75 4.59
CA GLU A 81 41.05 -3.97 5.19
C GLU A 81 41.48 -5.42 4.97
N ALA A 82 42.77 -5.64 4.76
CA ALA A 82 43.36 -6.97 4.82
C ALA A 82 44.47 -6.96 5.87
N TYR A 83 44.48 -7.96 6.76
CA TYR A 83 45.46 -8.04 7.85
C TYR A 83 45.76 -9.50 8.25
N LEU A 84 46.95 -9.73 8.82
CA LEU A 84 47.32 -11.03 9.41
C LEU A 84 46.85 -11.15 10.87
N TYR A 85 46.98 -10.08 11.66
CA TYR A 85 46.74 -10.13 13.10
C TYR A 85 45.46 -9.36 13.49
N GLN A 86 45.44 -8.04 13.28
CA GLN A 86 44.32 -7.16 13.62
C GLN A 86 44.18 -5.99 12.63
N PRO A 87 42.99 -5.38 12.49
CA PRO A 87 42.79 -4.23 11.60
C PRO A 87 43.58 -3.01 12.08
N GLU A 88 44.27 -2.35 11.16
CA GLU A 88 45.13 -1.20 11.46
C GLU A 88 44.49 0.14 11.12
N GLY A 89 43.28 0.13 10.54
CA GLY A 89 42.58 1.35 10.13
C GLY A 89 43.05 1.93 8.79
N GLY A 90 44.05 1.31 8.16
CA GLY A 90 44.43 1.53 6.76
C GLY A 90 43.74 0.51 5.86
N GLY A 91 43.26 0.94 4.68
CA GLY A 91 42.52 0.07 3.77
C GLY A 91 42.01 0.79 2.52
N LEU A 92 41.41 0.02 1.61
CA LEU A 92 40.86 0.53 0.36
C LEU A 92 39.45 1.08 0.58
N ILE A 93 39.22 2.34 0.20
CA ILE A 93 37.89 2.94 0.23
C ILE A 93 37.11 2.51 -1.01
N ILE A 94 35.91 1.97 -0.80
CA ILE A 94 35.05 1.42 -1.84
C ILE A 94 33.69 2.10 -1.78
N THR A 95 33.23 2.62 -2.91
CA THR A 95 31.89 3.20 -3.07
C THR A 95 31.18 2.51 -4.23
N PRO A 96 30.37 1.47 -3.98
CA PRO A 96 29.68 0.75 -5.04
C PRO A 96 28.75 1.64 -5.85
N LYS A 97 28.71 1.42 -7.16
CA LYS A 97 27.82 2.14 -8.09
C LYS A 97 26.58 1.30 -8.37
N ALA A 98 25.43 1.97 -8.47
CA ALA A 98 24.18 1.32 -8.86
C ALA A 98 24.30 0.74 -10.29
N SER A 99 23.82 -0.49 -10.49
CA SER A 99 23.68 -1.06 -11.82
C SER A 99 22.49 -0.43 -12.55
N ARG A 100 22.65 -0.11 -13.85
CA ARG A 100 21.56 0.46 -14.67
C ARG A 100 20.77 -0.60 -15.44
N ILE A 101 21.21 -1.85 -15.44
CA ILE A 101 20.62 -2.92 -16.25
C ILE A 101 19.95 -3.93 -15.31
N PRO A 102 18.61 -4.13 -15.41
CA PRO A 102 17.91 -5.15 -14.65
C PRO A 102 18.39 -6.54 -15.10
N LYS A 103 18.75 -7.41 -14.15
CA LYS A 103 19.30 -8.73 -14.45
C LYS A 103 18.93 -9.77 -13.39
N ILE A 104 18.54 -10.96 -13.82
CA ILE A 104 18.48 -12.16 -12.98
C ILE A 104 19.88 -12.79 -12.93
N CYS A 105 20.48 -12.86 -11.74
CA CYS A 105 21.85 -13.32 -11.56
C CYS A 105 21.96 -14.84 -11.41
N LYS A 106 21.08 -15.45 -10.60
CA LYS A 106 21.03 -16.91 -10.41
C LYS A 106 19.72 -17.34 -9.75
N VAL A 107 19.41 -18.64 -9.83
CA VAL A 107 18.35 -19.30 -9.05
C VAL A 107 18.93 -20.47 -8.27
N ASP A 108 18.57 -20.57 -6.99
CA ASP A 108 18.91 -21.69 -6.12
C ASP A 108 17.64 -22.51 -5.83
N LEU A 109 17.75 -23.85 -5.81
CA LEU A 109 16.74 -24.73 -5.20
C LEU A 109 17.13 -25.05 -3.76
N THR A 110 16.20 -24.83 -2.86
CA THR A 110 16.39 -25.09 -1.43
C THR A 110 15.21 -25.86 -0.86
N TYR A 111 15.44 -26.52 0.27
CA TYR A 111 14.34 -26.96 1.13
C TYR A 111 13.73 -25.73 1.84
N VAL A 112 12.67 -25.95 2.62
CA VAL A 112 11.96 -24.89 3.36
C VAL A 112 12.84 -24.23 4.44
N ASP A 113 13.87 -24.94 4.91
CA ASP A 113 14.87 -24.44 5.87
C ASP A 113 16.02 -23.65 5.21
N ASP A 114 15.90 -23.35 3.91
CA ASP A 114 16.90 -22.67 3.07
C ASP A 114 18.21 -23.43 2.85
N SER A 115 18.30 -24.71 3.27
CA SER A 115 19.42 -25.58 2.89
C SER A 115 19.34 -25.94 1.41
N LYS A 116 20.49 -26.08 0.74
CA LYS A 116 20.52 -26.42 -0.69
C LYS A 116 19.92 -27.81 -0.92
N GLY A 117 18.96 -27.89 -1.84
CA GLY A 117 18.28 -29.13 -2.17
C GLY A 117 18.43 -29.46 -3.66
N SER A 118 18.79 -30.71 -3.96
CA SER A 118 18.77 -31.27 -5.32
C SER A 118 17.84 -32.48 -5.45
N VAL A 119 17.40 -33.07 -4.33
CA VAL A 119 16.49 -34.22 -4.28
C VAL A 119 15.39 -33.94 -3.26
N PHE A 120 14.12 -34.07 -3.63
CA PHE A 120 12.97 -33.64 -2.83
C PHE A 120 11.96 -34.78 -2.62
N SER A 121 11.13 -34.70 -1.58
CA SER A 121 9.95 -35.53 -1.40
C SER A 121 8.78 -34.94 -2.16
N PHE A 122 7.91 -35.77 -2.72
CA PHE A 122 6.73 -35.24 -3.40
C PHE A 122 5.76 -34.51 -2.47
N THR A 123 5.80 -34.82 -1.17
CA THR A 123 4.92 -34.19 -0.17
C THR A 123 5.49 -32.92 0.44
N GLU A 124 6.76 -32.57 0.16
CA GLU A 124 7.41 -31.37 0.67
C GLU A 124 7.36 -30.20 -0.32
N LYS A 125 7.69 -29.00 0.18
CA LYS A 125 7.76 -27.79 -0.65
C LYS A 125 9.16 -27.66 -1.25
N LEU A 126 9.21 -27.54 -2.56
CA LEU A 126 10.39 -27.12 -3.30
C LEU A 126 10.48 -25.59 -3.27
N ARG A 127 11.51 -25.01 -2.67
CA ARG A 127 11.72 -23.55 -2.67
C ARG A 127 12.70 -23.15 -3.77
N ALA A 128 12.27 -22.23 -4.64
CA ALA A 128 13.12 -21.62 -5.66
C ALA A 128 13.41 -20.16 -5.29
N LYS A 129 14.69 -19.80 -5.19
CA LYS A 129 15.14 -18.45 -4.82
C LYS A 129 15.97 -17.85 -5.94
N ALA A 130 15.49 -16.78 -6.57
CA ALA A 130 16.28 -16.02 -7.53
C ALA A 130 16.93 -14.78 -6.91
N HIS A 131 18.15 -14.50 -7.35
CA HIS A 131 18.95 -13.34 -6.96
C HIS A 131 19.05 -12.43 -8.18
N CYS A 132 18.76 -11.15 -8.01
CA CYS A 132 18.49 -10.18 -9.07
C CYS A 132 19.10 -8.83 -8.70
N VAL A 133 19.41 -8.02 -9.71
CA VAL A 133 20.04 -6.71 -9.56
C VAL A 133 19.24 -5.67 -10.34
N ASN A 134 19.05 -4.47 -9.79
CA ASN A 134 18.22 -3.41 -10.39
C ASN A 134 16.79 -3.86 -10.77
N MET A 135 16.26 -4.81 -9.99
CA MET A 135 14.94 -5.39 -10.21
C MET A 135 14.00 -5.21 -9.02
N PHE A 136 14.34 -4.35 -8.05
CA PHE A 136 13.48 -4.08 -6.89
C PHE A 136 12.04 -3.77 -7.32
N ASN A 137 11.09 -4.48 -6.70
CA ASN A 137 9.65 -4.38 -6.96
C ASN A 137 9.24 -4.77 -8.41
N LYS A 138 10.17 -5.24 -9.24
CA LYS A 138 9.87 -5.88 -10.52
C LYS A 138 9.35 -7.28 -10.26
N GLU A 139 8.34 -7.66 -11.02
CA GLU A 139 7.72 -8.98 -10.96
C GLU A 139 8.51 -9.95 -11.84
N ILE A 140 8.83 -11.12 -11.29
CA ILE A 140 9.54 -12.21 -11.96
C ILE A 140 8.63 -13.43 -12.01
N LEU A 141 8.66 -14.14 -13.14
CA LEU A 141 7.94 -15.39 -13.33
C LEU A 141 8.85 -16.58 -13.06
N PHE A 142 8.43 -17.46 -12.16
CA PHE A 142 9.01 -18.77 -11.94
C PHE A 142 8.10 -19.82 -12.55
N THR A 143 8.68 -20.77 -13.29
CA THR A 143 7.94 -21.84 -13.93
C THR A 143 8.58 -23.17 -13.58
N LEU A 144 7.78 -24.10 -13.04
CA LEU A 144 8.19 -25.46 -12.73
C LEU A 144 7.80 -26.39 -13.87
N TRP A 145 8.77 -27.15 -14.36
CA TRP A 145 8.64 -28.06 -15.48
C TRP A 145 9.01 -29.48 -15.07
N GLU A 146 8.31 -30.44 -15.65
CA GLU A 146 8.68 -31.85 -15.65
C GLU A 146 9.74 -32.12 -16.72
N ASP A 147 10.81 -32.81 -16.34
CA ASP A 147 11.91 -33.19 -17.23
C ASP A 147 11.78 -34.66 -17.65
N ASP A 148 10.98 -34.92 -18.69
CA ASP A 148 10.78 -36.27 -19.25
C ASP A 148 11.78 -36.58 -20.39
N ALA A 149 12.70 -35.65 -20.71
CA ALA A 149 13.60 -35.74 -21.86
C ALA A 149 15.03 -36.16 -21.48
N LYS A 150 15.71 -36.94 -22.33
CA LYS A 150 17.13 -37.27 -22.11
C LYS A 150 18.03 -36.06 -22.39
N GLY A 151 18.48 -35.39 -21.33
CA GLY A 151 19.47 -34.31 -21.34
C GLY A 151 18.91 -32.99 -20.81
N SER A 152 19.78 -32.11 -20.28
CA SER A 152 19.40 -30.82 -19.70
C SER A 152 18.83 -29.81 -20.72
N GLY A 153 17.76 -29.10 -20.31
CA GLY A 153 17.18 -27.94 -21.00
C GLY A 153 15.71 -28.11 -21.46
N HIS A 154 15.12 -27.03 -21.96
CA HIS A 154 13.75 -27.03 -22.52
C HIS A 154 13.63 -27.94 -23.75
N ASN A 155 13.01 -29.11 -23.59
CA ASN A 155 12.55 -29.94 -24.69
C ASN A 155 11.06 -29.67 -24.97
N ALA A 156 10.62 -29.81 -26.21
CA ALA A 156 9.21 -29.73 -26.59
C ALA A 156 8.33 -30.79 -25.88
N SER A 157 8.95 -31.88 -25.40
CA SER A 157 8.30 -32.91 -24.60
C SER A 157 8.10 -32.56 -23.12
N ASN A 158 8.75 -31.50 -22.61
CA ASN A 158 8.69 -31.14 -21.18
C ASN A 158 7.32 -30.54 -20.83
N LYS A 159 6.73 -31.03 -19.74
CA LYS A 159 5.36 -30.65 -19.36
C LYS A 159 5.37 -29.56 -18.28
N LEU A 160 4.56 -28.52 -18.47
CA LEU A 160 4.36 -27.47 -17.46
C LEU A 160 3.66 -28.04 -16.21
N ILE A 161 4.23 -27.86 -15.01
CA ILE A 161 3.62 -28.28 -13.74
C ILE A 161 2.92 -27.10 -13.05
N ASP A 162 3.62 -25.98 -12.81
CA ASP A 162 3.08 -24.83 -12.09
C ASP A 162 3.83 -23.54 -12.47
N THR A 163 3.19 -22.39 -12.23
CA THR A 163 3.79 -21.08 -12.51
C THR A 163 3.48 -20.12 -11.37
N LYS A 164 4.49 -19.38 -10.90
CA LYS A 164 4.36 -18.43 -9.80
C LYS A 164 5.02 -17.11 -10.13
N LYS A 165 4.37 -16.02 -9.72
CA LYS A 165 4.91 -14.66 -9.84
C LYS A 165 5.26 -14.15 -8.46
N ALA A 166 6.43 -13.53 -8.35
CA ALA A 166 6.83 -12.85 -7.13
C ALA A 166 7.68 -11.63 -7.47
N LYS A 167 7.69 -10.66 -6.56
CA LYS A 167 8.44 -9.42 -6.73
C LYS A 167 9.79 -9.50 -6.04
N VAL A 168 10.81 -8.93 -6.67
CA VAL A 168 12.14 -8.82 -6.07
C VAL A 168 12.10 -7.86 -4.89
N ASP A 169 12.60 -8.33 -3.75
CA ASP A 169 12.75 -7.55 -2.54
C ASP A 169 13.88 -6.52 -2.66
N LEU A 170 14.00 -5.68 -1.64
CA LEU A 170 14.99 -4.59 -1.59
C LEU A 170 16.44 -5.08 -1.50
N TYR A 171 16.66 -6.38 -1.31
CA TYR A 171 17.98 -7.01 -1.29
C TYR A 171 18.30 -7.72 -2.62
N GLY A 172 17.43 -7.60 -3.62
CA GLY A 172 17.60 -8.28 -4.89
C GLY A 172 17.17 -9.75 -4.86
N ASN A 173 16.45 -10.24 -3.84
CA ASN A 173 16.00 -11.63 -3.79
C ASN A 173 14.52 -11.76 -4.13
N VAL A 174 14.13 -12.88 -4.72
CA VAL A 174 12.73 -13.28 -4.86
C VAL A 174 12.62 -14.79 -4.61
N VAL A 175 11.60 -15.21 -3.88
CA VAL A 175 11.43 -16.60 -3.45
C VAL A 175 10.01 -17.07 -3.78
N VAL A 176 9.87 -18.26 -4.34
CA VAL A 176 8.60 -18.95 -4.51
C VAL A 176 8.70 -20.41 -4.02
N ASP A 177 7.61 -20.92 -3.46
CA ASP A 177 7.50 -22.33 -3.06
C ASP A 177 6.58 -23.09 -4.04
N PHE A 178 7.02 -24.22 -4.56
CA PHE A 178 6.24 -25.15 -5.38
C PHE A 178 5.85 -26.40 -4.59
N MET A 179 4.65 -26.94 -4.85
CA MET A 179 4.19 -28.21 -4.28
C MET A 179 4.39 -29.32 -5.33
N LEU A 180 5.32 -30.23 -5.10
CA LEU A 180 5.60 -31.34 -6.03
C LEU A 180 4.46 -32.36 -6.12
N THR A 181 3.56 -32.41 -5.12
CA THR A 181 2.33 -33.20 -5.19
C THR A 181 1.46 -32.87 -6.40
N LYS A 182 1.51 -31.64 -6.92
CA LYS A 182 0.80 -31.26 -8.15
C LYS A 182 1.27 -32.06 -9.37
N ALA A 183 2.57 -32.37 -9.44
CA ALA A 183 3.12 -33.17 -10.52
C ALA A 183 2.64 -34.63 -10.43
N LEU A 184 2.63 -35.21 -9.22
CA LEU A 184 2.06 -36.55 -8.99
C LEU A 184 0.59 -36.63 -9.37
N MET A 185 -0.22 -35.67 -8.91
CA MET A 185 -1.66 -35.65 -9.20
C MET A 185 -1.92 -35.57 -10.71
N LYS A 186 -1.11 -34.77 -11.43
CA LYS A 186 -1.22 -34.65 -12.89
C LYS A 186 -0.91 -35.97 -13.60
N LYS A 187 0.14 -36.68 -13.20
CA LYS A 187 0.46 -38.00 -13.75
C LYS A 187 -0.57 -39.07 -13.38
N ALA A 188 -1.08 -39.06 -12.15
CA ALA A 188 -2.17 -39.95 -11.73
C ALA A 188 -3.45 -39.71 -12.57
N MET A 189 -3.78 -38.46 -12.87
CA MET A 189 -4.87 -38.11 -13.79
C MET A 189 -4.61 -38.55 -15.24
N GLN A 190 -3.34 -38.70 -15.64
CA GLN A 190 -2.93 -39.21 -16.95
C GLN A 190 -2.82 -40.75 -16.98
N GLY A 191 -3.18 -41.44 -15.89
CA GLY A 191 -3.19 -42.90 -15.80
C GLY A 191 -1.89 -43.54 -15.34
N GLU A 192 -0.85 -42.75 -15.02
CA GLU A 192 0.41 -43.25 -14.48
C GLU A 192 0.29 -43.40 -12.95
N ALA A 193 0.07 -44.64 -12.49
CA ALA A 193 -0.23 -44.93 -11.08
C ALA A 193 1.00 -45.20 -10.19
N ASP A 194 2.17 -45.54 -10.76
CA ASP A 194 3.39 -45.85 -9.98
C ASP A 194 4.57 -44.94 -10.37
N ILE A 195 4.52 -43.69 -9.89
CA ILE A 195 5.59 -42.70 -10.08
C ILE A 195 6.52 -42.79 -8.87
N ARG A 196 7.66 -43.46 -9.04
CA ARG A 196 8.67 -43.62 -7.97
C ARG A 196 9.63 -42.43 -7.90
N GLU A 197 9.94 -41.85 -9.05
CA GLU A 197 10.89 -40.76 -9.23
C GLU A 197 10.38 -39.79 -10.30
N LEU A 198 10.66 -38.49 -10.14
CA LEU A 198 10.33 -37.43 -11.09
C LEU A 198 11.49 -36.44 -11.20
N GLU A 199 11.99 -36.18 -12.39
CA GLU A 199 12.94 -35.11 -12.66
C GLU A 199 12.19 -33.81 -13.02
N PHE A 200 12.69 -32.68 -12.55
CA PHE A 200 12.08 -31.38 -12.79
C PHE A 200 13.12 -30.27 -12.86
N TYR A 201 12.74 -29.13 -13.45
CA TYR A 201 13.55 -27.92 -13.43
C TYR A 201 12.70 -26.68 -13.26
N VAL A 202 13.33 -25.62 -12.72
CA VAL A 202 12.69 -24.32 -12.52
C VAL A 202 13.37 -23.30 -13.41
N THR A 203 12.57 -22.58 -14.20
CA THR A 203 13.02 -21.43 -14.99
C THR A 203 12.52 -20.14 -14.37
N VAL A 204 13.36 -19.11 -14.40
CA VAL A 204 13.05 -17.78 -13.87
C VAL A 204 13.19 -16.75 -14.99
N GLU A 205 12.14 -16.01 -15.32
CA GLU A 205 12.14 -15.03 -16.41
C GLU A 205 11.54 -13.67 -16.01
N TYR A 206 12.11 -12.58 -16.54
CA TYR A 206 11.64 -11.21 -16.32
C TYR A 206 10.81 -10.65 -17.49
N TYR A 207 11.14 -11.02 -18.74
CA TYR A 207 10.45 -10.55 -19.95
C TYR A 207 9.81 -11.71 -20.71
N LYS A 208 8.51 -11.93 -20.51
CA LYS A 208 7.74 -12.78 -21.41
C LYS A 208 7.50 -12.01 -22.72
N ASN A 209 8.39 -12.19 -23.71
CA ASN A 209 8.27 -11.77 -25.12
C ASN A 209 8.92 -10.44 -25.61
N LYS A 210 10.18 -10.10 -25.27
CA LYS A 210 10.96 -9.10 -26.04
C LYS A 210 12.45 -9.48 -26.15
N LYS A 211 12.95 -9.68 -27.37
CA LYS A 211 14.39 -9.60 -27.68
C LYS A 211 14.77 -8.11 -27.76
N HIS A 212 15.79 -7.68 -27.01
CA HIS A 212 16.34 -6.32 -27.12
C HIS A 212 17.78 -6.38 -27.61
N THR A 213 18.00 -5.91 -28.84
CA THR A 213 19.31 -5.47 -29.34
C THR A 213 19.66 -4.12 -28.74
N THR A 214 20.86 -3.97 -28.18
CA THR A 214 21.42 -2.66 -27.83
C THR A 214 22.27 -2.16 -28.99
N ALA A 215 21.96 -0.96 -29.50
CA ALA A 215 22.76 -0.27 -30.51
C ALA A 215 24.15 0.12 -29.95
N ASN A 216 25.12 0.14 -30.86
CA ASN A 216 26.57 0.25 -30.68
C ASN A 216 27.05 1.41 -29.79
N VAL A 217 28.08 1.13 -28.98
CA VAL A 217 29.17 2.07 -28.71
C VAL A 217 30.47 1.32 -29.02
N ASP A 218 31.18 1.83 -30.01
CA ASP A 218 32.39 1.31 -30.63
C ASP A 218 33.61 1.61 -29.73
N ILE A 219 34.32 0.59 -29.24
CA ILE A 219 35.73 0.72 -28.79
C ILE A 219 36.46 -0.58 -29.13
N GLN A 220 37.56 -0.41 -29.88
CA GLN A 220 38.35 -1.46 -30.53
C GLN A 220 39.15 -2.36 -29.57
N ASN A 221 39.29 -3.61 -30.00
CA ASN A 221 40.11 -4.68 -29.43
C ASN A 221 41.55 -4.65 -29.98
N PRO A 222 42.55 -5.17 -29.24
CA PRO A 222 43.50 -6.10 -29.86
C PRO A 222 43.71 -7.42 -29.07
N LEU A 223 43.69 -8.53 -29.83
CA LEU A 223 43.91 -9.96 -29.52
C LEU A 223 45.41 -10.34 -29.26
N PRO A 224 45.85 -11.64 -29.27
CA PRO A 224 45.62 -12.80 -28.35
C PRO A 224 46.92 -13.62 -28.07
N THR A 225 46.88 -14.71 -27.25
CA THR A 225 47.70 -15.98 -27.33
C THR A 225 47.56 -16.80 -26.02
N GLU A 226 47.60 -18.13 -25.86
CA GLU A 226 47.65 -19.37 -26.69
C GLU A 226 47.38 -20.61 -25.77
N ASN A 227 46.70 -21.64 -26.31
CA ASN A 227 46.74 -23.13 -26.13
C ASN A 227 47.41 -23.80 -24.89
N THR A 228 46.96 -24.91 -24.24
CA THR A 228 46.67 -26.29 -24.73
C THR A 228 46.13 -27.21 -23.57
N PRO A 229 45.38 -28.34 -23.79
CA PRO A 229 44.73 -29.24 -22.79
C PRO A 229 45.37 -30.68 -22.73
N PRO A 230 44.75 -31.82 -22.28
CA PRO A 230 43.77 -32.19 -21.21
C PRO A 230 44.20 -33.40 -20.31
N SER A 231 43.42 -33.82 -19.30
CA SER A 231 43.45 -35.21 -18.78
C SER A 231 42.10 -35.71 -18.22
N GLN A 232 41.90 -37.02 -18.37
CA GLN A 232 40.67 -37.83 -18.37
C GLN A 232 40.09 -38.12 -16.97
N SER A 233 38.80 -38.48 -16.91
CA SER A 233 38.34 -39.48 -15.95
C SER A 233 37.35 -40.48 -16.57
N THR A 234 37.54 -41.72 -16.13
CA THR A 234 37.07 -43.00 -16.63
C THR A 234 35.61 -43.30 -16.28
N GLY A 235 34.86 -43.84 -17.23
CA GLY A 235 33.48 -44.30 -17.06
C GLY A 235 33.35 -45.63 -16.28
N ILE A 236 32.25 -45.74 -15.54
CA ILE A 236 31.81 -46.98 -14.87
C ILE A 236 30.87 -47.75 -15.83
N LYS A 237 31.14 -49.06 -15.97
CA LYS A 237 30.42 -50.01 -16.84
C LYS A 237 29.00 -50.32 -16.30
N LYS A 238 28.01 -50.40 -17.19
CA LYS A 238 26.64 -50.84 -16.89
C LYS A 238 26.55 -52.37 -16.79
N ALA A 239 25.66 -52.87 -15.94
CA ALA A 239 25.43 -54.29 -15.68
C ALA A 239 24.70 -55.00 -16.84
N LYS A 240 25.11 -56.23 -17.14
CA LYS A 240 24.55 -57.12 -18.18
C LYS A 240 23.12 -57.55 -17.84
N GLY A 241 22.24 -57.61 -18.86
CA GLY A 241 20.89 -58.19 -18.76
C GLY A 241 19.76 -57.22 -18.43
N SER A 242 19.97 -55.91 -18.54
CA SER A 242 18.90 -54.92 -18.39
C SER A 242 18.30 -54.53 -19.75
N PRO A 243 17.02 -54.09 -19.82
CA PRO A 243 16.40 -53.53 -21.02
C PRO A 243 17.12 -52.31 -21.64
N ALA A 244 18.24 -51.89 -21.05
CA ALA A 244 19.12 -50.82 -21.53
C ALA A 244 20.21 -51.29 -22.50
N GLU A 245 20.28 -52.58 -22.86
CA GLU A 245 21.24 -53.11 -23.84
C GLU A 245 20.84 -52.84 -25.31
N GLU A 246 19.55 -52.60 -25.60
CA GLU A 246 19.04 -52.52 -26.99
C GLU A 246 18.69 -51.11 -27.51
N LYS A 247 19.08 -50.01 -26.83
CA LYS A 247 18.82 -48.66 -27.36
C LYS A 247 20.07 -48.02 -27.98
N PRO A 248 20.01 -47.54 -29.24
CA PRO A 248 21.16 -46.92 -29.90
C PRO A 248 21.58 -45.60 -29.21
N LYS A 249 22.88 -45.29 -29.31
CA LYS A 249 23.54 -44.12 -28.69
C LYS A 249 22.88 -42.80 -29.12
N SER A 250 22.69 -41.87 -28.18
CA SER A 250 22.19 -40.53 -28.49
C SER A 250 23.32 -39.57 -28.88
N LYS A 251 23.01 -38.61 -29.76
CA LYS A 251 23.90 -37.61 -30.37
C LYS A 251 24.46 -36.54 -29.41
N LYS A 252 24.89 -36.94 -28.22
CA LYS A 252 25.55 -36.05 -27.22
C LYS A 252 27.04 -36.35 -27.04
N GLU A 253 27.62 -37.22 -27.90
CA GLU A 253 29.06 -37.53 -27.93
C GLU A 253 29.86 -36.64 -28.92
N GLU A 254 29.27 -35.61 -29.55
CA GLU A 254 29.95 -34.86 -30.64
C GLU A 254 30.34 -33.39 -30.38
N SER A 255 30.07 -32.81 -29.20
CA SER A 255 30.44 -31.40 -28.95
C SER A 255 31.21 -31.21 -27.64
N GLY A 256 32.18 -32.07 -27.37
CA GLY A 256 33.17 -31.80 -26.35
C GLY A 256 33.93 -30.50 -26.66
N LEU A 257 33.66 -29.42 -25.92
CA LEU A 257 34.59 -28.31 -25.72
C LEU A 257 34.13 -27.40 -24.56
N LEU A 258 35.01 -27.30 -23.56
CA LEU A 258 35.03 -26.29 -22.51
C LEU A 258 35.76 -25.04 -23.06
N THR A 259 35.10 -23.87 -23.10
CA THR A 259 35.72 -22.55 -22.88
C THR A 259 34.64 -21.50 -22.55
N PRO A 260 34.94 -20.49 -21.71
CA PRO A 260 34.01 -19.46 -21.25
C PRO A 260 33.95 -18.30 -22.27
N ILE A 261 32.76 -17.92 -22.73
CA ILE A 261 32.57 -16.78 -23.64
C ILE A 261 31.43 -15.90 -23.11
N SER A 262 31.79 -14.97 -22.22
CA SER A 262 31.38 -13.57 -22.44
C SER A 262 32.20 -13.05 -23.62
N GLU A 263 31.61 -12.14 -24.40
CA GLU A 263 32.19 -11.50 -25.61
C GLU A 263 31.85 -12.19 -26.93
N THR A 264 30.59 -12.08 -27.34
CA THR A 264 30.25 -11.75 -28.73
C THR A 264 28.81 -11.23 -28.76
N LEU A 265 28.66 -9.95 -29.12
CA LEU A 265 27.46 -9.24 -29.59
C LEU A 265 26.08 -9.95 -29.46
N GLY A 266 25.23 -9.41 -28.57
CA GLY A 266 23.89 -8.99 -29.02
C GLY A 266 22.64 -9.73 -28.54
N GLU A 267 22.70 -10.69 -27.62
CA GLU A 267 21.48 -11.29 -27.04
C GLU A 267 21.56 -11.43 -25.51
N ILE A 268 20.80 -10.59 -24.79
CA ILE A 268 20.55 -10.78 -23.36
C ILE A 268 19.40 -11.79 -23.24
N TRP A 269 19.74 -13.04 -22.94
CA TRP A 269 18.78 -14.04 -22.48
C TRP A 269 18.61 -13.87 -20.96
N ASP A 270 17.52 -13.26 -20.51
CA ASP A 270 17.25 -13.05 -19.07
C ASP A 270 16.41 -14.21 -18.52
N TRP A 271 16.95 -15.43 -18.66
CA TRP A 271 16.41 -16.62 -18.01
C TRP A 271 17.54 -17.47 -17.41
N VAL A 272 17.30 -18.04 -16.22
CA VAL A 272 18.21 -18.97 -15.54
C VAL A 272 17.44 -20.22 -15.15
N GLU A 273 18.04 -21.39 -15.35
CA GLU A 273 17.48 -22.69 -14.97
C GLU A 273 18.27 -23.38 -13.85
N THR A 274 17.58 -24.21 -13.09
CA THR A 274 18.17 -25.13 -12.11
C THR A 274 17.35 -26.42 -12.06
N GLN A 275 18.02 -27.58 -12.00
CA GLN A 275 17.41 -28.91 -12.02
C GLN A 275 17.34 -29.54 -10.62
N GLY A 276 16.37 -30.45 -10.41
CA GLY A 276 16.22 -31.26 -9.22
C GLY A 276 15.40 -32.53 -9.46
N THR A 277 15.42 -33.45 -8.51
CA THR A 277 14.74 -34.75 -8.58
C THR A 277 13.77 -34.92 -7.41
N ALA A 278 12.65 -35.61 -7.58
CA ALA A 278 11.70 -35.93 -6.52
C ALA A 278 11.54 -37.45 -6.35
N LEU A 279 11.53 -37.95 -5.12
CA LEU A 279 11.39 -39.38 -4.79
C LEU A 279 10.16 -39.63 -3.91
N ARG A 280 9.39 -40.70 -4.20
CA ARG A 280 8.15 -41.04 -3.48
C ARG A 280 8.37 -41.43 -2.03
N ASP A 281 9.40 -42.23 -1.80
CA ASP A 281 9.64 -42.85 -0.49
C ASP A 281 10.69 -42.09 0.33
N LYS A 282 11.09 -40.88 -0.11
CA LYS A 282 11.99 -40.02 0.67
C LYS A 282 11.21 -39.39 1.84
N PRO A 283 11.64 -39.61 3.11
CA PRO A 283 11.03 -38.95 4.25
C PRO A 283 11.22 -37.44 4.16
N HIS A 284 10.22 -36.67 4.60
CA HIS A 284 10.31 -35.21 4.64
C HIS A 284 11.47 -34.78 5.54
N THR A 285 12.18 -33.73 5.13
CA THR A 285 13.31 -33.22 5.91
C THR A 285 12.78 -32.57 7.20
N ILE A 286 13.25 -33.02 8.36
CA ILE A 286 12.90 -32.48 9.68
C ILE A 286 13.92 -31.37 10.03
N GLU A 287 13.47 -30.23 10.55
CA GLU A 287 14.34 -29.10 10.94
C GLU A 287 15.38 -29.53 12.00
N ILE A 288 16.67 -29.50 11.64
CA ILE A 288 17.81 -29.70 12.56
C ILE A 288 18.50 -28.34 12.80
N PRO A 289 18.97 -27.99 14.02
CA PRO A 289 19.53 -26.68 14.32
C PRO A 289 20.96 -26.47 13.76
N GLU A 290 21.08 -25.47 12.88
CA GLU A 290 22.25 -24.65 12.46
C GLU A 290 23.55 -25.28 11.88
N GLY A 291 23.92 -24.80 10.68
CA GLY A 291 25.27 -24.92 10.10
C GLY A 291 25.56 -23.99 8.89
N LYS A 292 26.33 -22.92 9.15
CA LYS A 292 27.11 -21.95 8.33
C LYS A 292 27.11 -21.92 6.76
N SER A 293 27.04 -20.66 6.26
CA SER A 293 27.64 -20.00 5.05
C SER A 293 27.01 -20.18 3.65
N PRO A 294 27.09 -19.18 2.71
CA PRO A 294 28.00 -18.02 2.65
C PRO A 294 27.35 -16.61 2.74
N ALA A 295 28.18 -15.62 3.07
CA ALA A 295 27.80 -14.25 3.43
C ALA A 295 27.41 -13.35 2.25
N ILE A 296 26.23 -12.72 2.35
CA ILE A 296 25.82 -11.48 1.67
C ILE A 296 25.92 -10.37 2.71
N VAL A 297 26.48 -9.21 2.33
CA VAL A 297 26.63 -8.05 3.21
C VAL A 297 25.25 -7.41 3.43
N GLY A 298 24.52 -7.92 4.42
CA GLY A 298 23.29 -7.37 4.97
C GLY A 298 23.29 -7.59 6.49
N LYS A 299 22.80 -6.60 7.25
CA LYS A 299 22.89 -6.47 8.71
C LYS A 299 22.73 -7.79 9.51
N THR A 300 23.57 -7.96 10.53
CA THR A 300 23.64 -9.10 11.46
C THR A 300 22.38 -9.30 12.32
N LYS A 301 22.11 -10.59 12.59
CA LYS A 301 20.95 -11.20 13.29
C LYS A 301 20.93 -10.96 14.80
N GLY A 302 19.72 -10.81 15.35
CA GLY A 302 19.36 -11.08 16.74
C GLY A 302 18.16 -12.04 16.80
N GLU A 303 18.40 -13.22 17.37
CA GLU A 303 17.54 -14.24 18.00
C GLU A 303 16.32 -14.93 17.29
N LYS A 304 16.40 -16.27 17.34
CA LYS A 304 15.56 -17.31 16.70
C LYS A 304 14.14 -17.43 17.30
N ALA A 305 13.15 -17.76 16.47
CA ALA A 305 12.02 -18.63 16.83
C ALA A 305 11.65 -19.47 15.62
N SER A 306 11.43 -20.74 15.94
CA SER A 306 10.41 -21.65 15.44
C SER A 306 9.36 -21.00 14.52
N THR A 307 9.29 -21.49 13.29
CA THR A 307 8.30 -21.11 12.27
C THR A 307 7.63 -22.34 11.69
N THR A 308 6.56 -22.79 12.35
CA THR A 308 5.44 -23.41 11.64
C THR A 308 4.32 -22.38 11.54
N GLY A 309 4.04 -21.90 10.32
CA GLY A 309 2.88 -21.07 10.01
C GLY A 309 3.20 -19.79 9.25
N THR A 310 2.34 -19.45 8.30
CA THR A 310 2.36 -18.25 7.43
C THR A 310 2.08 -16.94 8.20
N SER A 311 2.47 -16.86 9.47
CA SER A 311 2.34 -15.70 10.34
C SER A 311 3.63 -15.54 11.14
N CYS A 312 4.03 -14.30 11.38
CA CYS A 312 5.16 -13.93 12.23
C CYS A 312 5.04 -14.38 13.71
N GLY A 313 4.06 -15.21 14.08
CA GLY A 313 3.81 -15.64 15.47
C GLY A 313 3.61 -14.48 16.44
N GLU A 314 3.16 -13.33 15.94
CA GLU A 314 3.07 -12.06 16.66
C GLU A 314 4.39 -11.53 17.25
N ARG A 315 5.52 -12.11 16.87
CA ARG A 315 6.85 -11.83 17.43
C ARG A 315 7.27 -10.37 17.33
N TYR A 316 6.89 -9.73 16.23
CA TYR A 316 7.26 -8.36 15.93
C TYR A 316 6.13 -7.37 16.20
N CYS A 317 4.99 -7.81 16.76
CA CYS A 317 3.88 -6.91 17.00
C CYS A 317 4.15 -6.03 18.20
N LEU A 318 3.66 -4.79 18.15
CA LEU A 318 3.69 -3.89 19.29
C LEU A 318 2.82 -4.46 20.41
N LYS A 319 3.32 -4.36 21.63
CA LYS A 319 2.70 -4.91 22.84
C LYS A 319 2.95 -4.00 24.04
N LYS A 320 2.30 -4.34 25.16
CA LYS A 320 2.43 -3.63 26.43
C LYS A 320 3.90 -3.40 26.80
N GLY A 321 4.23 -2.15 27.15
CA GLY A 321 5.56 -1.69 27.52
C GLY A 321 6.37 -1.06 26.38
N ASP A 322 5.98 -1.26 25.12
CA ASP A 322 6.64 -0.58 23.99
C ASP A 322 6.37 0.93 24.03
N LYS A 323 7.32 1.73 23.52
CA LYS A 323 7.20 3.20 23.43
C LYS A 323 7.59 3.70 22.04
N SER A 324 6.74 4.50 21.41
CA SER A 324 7.04 5.12 20.11
C SER A 324 6.02 6.18 19.68
N GLU A 325 6.45 7.04 18.76
CA GLU A 325 5.57 7.93 17.99
C GLU A 325 4.43 7.16 17.28
N LEU A 326 4.72 5.95 16.80
CA LEU A 326 3.72 5.08 16.18
C LEU A 326 2.59 4.73 17.16
N ILE A 327 2.92 4.40 18.40
CA ILE A 327 1.94 4.10 19.46
C ILE A 327 1.12 5.35 19.80
N ARG A 328 1.74 6.53 19.83
CA ARG A 328 1.00 7.78 20.03
C ARG A 328 -0.06 8.00 18.97
N GLU A 329 0.30 7.80 17.71
CA GLU A 329 -0.63 7.91 16.58
C GLU A 329 -1.72 6.84 16.62
N ILE A 330 -1.41 5.60 17.01
CA ILE A 330 -2.40 4.55 17.25
C ILE A 330 -3.40 4.99 18.34
N ASN A 331 -2.89 5.48 19.47
CA ASN A 331 -3.69 5.91 20.61
C ASN A 331 -4.60 7.10 20.27
N ILE A 332 -4.17 8.01 19.41
CA ILE A 332 -4.98 9.12 18.92
C ILE A 332 -6.08 8.61 17.98
N ARG A 333 -5.73 7.81 16.96
CA ARG A 333 -6.65 7.40 15.89
C ARG A 333 -7.71 6.40 16.35
N LEU A 334 -7.39 5.59 17.36
CA LEU A 334 -8.30 4.62 17.93
C LEU A 334 -8.91 5.05 19.27
N ALA A 335 -8.74 6.31 19.68
CA ALA A 335 -9.17 6.76 21.00
C ALA A 335 -10.65 6.51 21.29
N GLY A 336 -11.52 6.46 20.28
CA GLY A 336 -12.94 6.16 20.43
C GLY A 336 -13.28 4.69 20.70
N PHE A 337 -12.30 3.79 20.76
CA PHE A 337 -12.46 2.38 21.16
C PHE A 337 -12.03 2.20 22.61
N GLY A 338 -12.90 2.53 23.56
CA GLY A 338 -12.67 2.37 24.99
C GLY A 338 -11.95 3.55 25.66
N GLY A 339 -11.75 4.65 24.93
CA GLY A 339 -11.12 5.86 25.45
C GLY A 339 -9.60 5.72 25.53
N ASN A 340 -8.85 6.71 25.05
CA ASN A 340 -7.41 6.80 25.29
C ASN A 340 -6.89 8.24 25.22
N VAL A 341 -5.65 8.46 25.67
CA VAL A 341 -4.94 9.74 25.58
C VAL A 341 -3.78 9.65 24.59
N PRO A 342 -3.26 10.78 24.07
CA PRO A 342 -2.07 10.85 23.20
C PRO A 342 -0.74 10.44 23.87
N THR A 343 -0.68 9.28 24.52
CA THR A 343 0.56 8.72 25.09
C THR A 343 1.32 7.91 24.04
N ASP A 344 2.64 7.97 24.03
CA ASP A 344 3.52 7.14 23.18
C ASP A 344 3.81 5.76 23.77
N GLU A 345 3.32 5.47 24.97
CA GLU A 345 3.50 4.20 25.65
C GLU A 345 2.33 3.25 25.41
N PHE A 346 2.63 1.98 25.15
CA PHE A 346 1.66 0.91 25.05
C PHE A 346 1.23 0.47 26.45
N THR A 347 0.22 1.14 26.99
CA THR A 347 -0.33 0.91 28.33
C THR A 347 -1.40 -0.20 28.36
N ASP A 348 -1.86 -0.59 29.55
CA ASP A 348 -3.04 -1.45 29.72
C ASP A 348 -4.29 -0.89 29.03
N ARG A 349 -4.42 0.44 29.05
CA ARG A 349 -5.50 1.15 28.34
C ARG A 349 -5.38 0.98 26.83
N THR A 350 -4.15 1.05 26.32
CA THR A 350 -3.86 0.82 24.88
C THR A 350 -4.21 -0.61 24.48
N GLU A 351 -3.81 -1.61 25.28
CA GLU A 351 -4.15 -3.01 25.00
C GLU A 351 -5.66 -3.24 24.95
N LYS A 352 -6.42 -2.71 25.92
CA LYS A 352 -7.90 -2.79 25.94
C LYS A 352 -8.52 -2.13 24.71
N MET A 353 -8.02 -0.96 24.30
CA MET A 353 -8.46 -0.26 23.09
C MET A 353 -8.21 -1.09 21.83
N ILE A 354 -7.03 -1.73 21.71
CA ILE A 354 -6.72 -2.61 20.57
C ILE A 354 -7.61 -3.85 20.55
N LYS A 355 -7.83 -4.49 21.70
CA LYS A 355 -8.75 -5.64 21.82
C LYS A 355 -10.16 -5.26 21.38
N GLN A 356 -10.65 -4.11 21.84
CA GLN A 356 -11.95 -3.61 21.42
C GLN A 356 -12.01 -3.32 19.91
N PHE A 357 -10.98 -2.67 19.34
CA PHE A 357 -10.92 -2.43 17.90
C PHE A 357 -10.88 -3.73 17.09
N GLN A 358 -10.13 -4.73 17.54
CA GLN A 358 -10.06 -6.06 16.93
C GLN A 358 -11.41 -6.77 16.93
N ARG A 359 -12.11 -6.77 18.07
CA ARG A 359 -13.45 -7.36 18.20
C ARG A 359 -14.49 -6.60 17.39
N ASP A 360 -14.55 -5.29 17.56
CA ASP A 360 -15.68 -4.49 17.13
C ASP A 360 -15.55 -4.06 15.66
N TYR A 361 -14.35 -3.71 15.18
CA TYR A 361 -14.12 -3.27 13.81
C TYR A 361 -13.54 -4.37 12.92
N MET A 362 -12.45 -5.01 13.35
CA MET A 362 -11.77 -6.02 12.53
C MET A 362 -12.50 -7.36 12.48
N LYS A 363 -13.34 -7.65 13.48
CA LYS A 363 -14.02 -8.94 13.68
C LYS A 363 -13.05 -10.12 13.75
N VAL A 364 -11.94 -9.94 14.47
CA VAL A 364 -10.90 -10.96 14.69
C VAL A 364 -10.70 -11.22 16.19
N PRO A 365 -10.02 -12.32 16.58
CA PRO A 365 -9.69 -12.57 17.98
C PRO A 365 -8.92 -11.42 18.64
N GLU A 366 -9.20 -11.20 19.92
CA GLU A 366 -8.66 -10.10 20.74
C GLU A 366 -7.24 -10.39 21.24
N THR A 367 -6.25 -10.18 20.39
CA THR A 367 -4.85 -10.41 20.76
C THR A 367 -4.28 -9.27 21.60
N GLY A 368 -4.83 -8.06 21.48
CA GLY A 368 -4.31 -6.86 22.16
C GLY A 368 -2.96 -6.39 21.66
N LYS A 369 -2.45 -6.96 20.57
CA LYS A 369 -1.17 -6.60 19.95
C LYS A 369 -1.40 -5.94 18.60
N VAL A 370 -0.49 -5.05 18.21
CA VAL A 370 -0.56 -4.35 16.92
C VAL A 370 0.46 -4.94 15.95
N CYS A 371 -0.03 -5.70 14.99
CA CYS A 371 0.73 -6.21 13.86
C CYS A 371 0.32 -5.49 12.57
N GLY A 372 0.89 -5.87 11.42
CA GLY A 372 0.64 -5.21 10.14
C GLY A 372 -0.83 -5.26 9.70
N ASN A 373 -1.56 -6.32 10.08
CA ASN A 373 -3.00 -6.43 9.85
C ASN A 373 -3.80 -5.37 10.64
N VAL A 374 -3.44 -5.10 11.89
CA VAL A 374 -4.05 -4.05 12.72
C VAL A 374 -3.70 -2.68 12.17
N LEU A 375 -2.44 -2.43 11.76
CA LEU A 375 -2.06 -1.16 11.12
C LEU A 375 -2.89 -0.88 9.86
N ARG A 376 -3.07 -1.88 8.98
CA ARG A 376 -3.92 -1.73 7.79
C ARG A 376 -5.40 -1.53 8.14
N ALA A 377 -5.90 -2.19 9.18
CA ALA A 377 -7.27 -1.97 9.66
C ALA A 377 -7.47 -0.55 10.20
N ILE A 378 -6.47 0.01 10.89
CA ILE A 378 -6.50 1.41 11.34
C ILE A 378 -6.57 2.36 10.14
N ASP A 379 -5.75 2.15 9.11
CA ASP A 379 -5.81 2.97 7.89
C ASP A 379 -7.17 2.88 7.19
N ASP A 380 -7.74 1.68 7.10
CA ASP A 380 -9.09 1.45 6.55
C ASP A 380 -10.17 2.18 7.38
N PHE A 381 -10.12 2.08 8.71
CA PHE A 381 -11.01 2.81 9.61
C PHE A 381 -10.89 4.32 9.43
N CYS A 382 -9.66 4.83 9.41
CA CYS A 382 -9.40 6.26 9.25
C CYS A 382 -9.91 6.79 7.91
N ASN A 383 -9.68 6.06 6.81
CA ASN A 383 -10.16 6.46 5.50
C ASN A 383 -11.69 6.50 5.42
N LYS A 384 -12.38 5.55 6.07
CA LYS A 384 -13.86 5.48 6.07
C LYS A 384 -14.53 6.49 7.00
N TRP A 385 -13.92 6.79 8.14
CA TRP A 385 -14.59 7.47 9.25
C TRP A 385 -13.99 8.81 9.67
N HIS A 386 -13.00 9.34 8.94
CA HIS A 386 -12.42 10.65 9.25
C HIS A 386 -13.47 11.77 9.32
N GLU A 387 -13.23 12.72 10.22
CA GLU A 387 -14.07 13.90 10.38
C GLU A 387 -13.71 15.00 9.36
N ASN A 388 -14.72 15.80 8.98
CA ASN A 388 -14.52 17.02 8.21
C ASN A 388 -14.28 18.19 9.17
N ILE A 389 -13.04 18.71 9.20
CA ILE A 389 -12.63 19.75 10.16
C ILE A 389 -13.40 21.06 9.96
N SER A 390 -13.89 21.34 8.76
CA SER A 390 -14.65 22.57 8.47
C SER A 390 -15.96 22.65 9.25
N GLU A 391 -16.54 21.50 9.61
CA GLU A 391 -17.78 21.40 10.39
C GLU A 391 -17.59 21.78 11.86
N TYR A 392 -16.33 21.86 12.31
CA TYR A 392 -15.98 22.24 13.68
C TYR A 392 -15.60 23.71 13.83
N THR A 393 -15.57 24.46 12.72
CA THR A 393 -15.17 25.87 12.74
C THR A 393 -16.07 26.73 13.63
N CYS A 394 -15.47 27.80 14.14
CA CYS A 394 -16.04 28.63 15.17
C CYS A 394 -17.37 29.26 14.76
N LEU A 395 -18.36 29.16 15.64
CA LEU A 395 -19.68 29.73 15.42
C LEU A 395 -19.69 31.25 15.25
N CYS A 396 -18.63 31.97 15.68
CA CYS A 396 -18.50 33.41 15.44
C CYS A 396 -18.67 33.80 13.96
N LYS A 397 -18.32 32.90 13.03
CA LYS A 397 -18.43 33.15 11.59
C LYS A 397 -19.88 33.40 11.14
N ASN A 398 -20.84 32.79 11.84
CA ASN A 398 -22.27 32.85 11.53
C ASN A 398 -22.98 34.04 12.18
N VAL A 399 -22.30 34.80 13.04
CA VAL A 399 -22.89 35.94 13.77
C VAL A 399 -22.52 37.24 13.07
N ARG A 400 -23.51 38.00 12.58
CA ARG A 400 -23.27 39.25 11.83
C ARG A 400 -22.72 40.39 12.70
N SER A 401 -23.16 40.49 13.95
CA SER A 401 -22.78 41.55 14.90
C SER A 401 -21.35 41.44 15.43
N ILE A 402 -20.70 40.27 15.31
CA ILE A 402 -19.29 40.11 15.68
C ILE A 402 -18.44 40.66 14.54
N THR A 403 -17.79 41.80 14.77
CA THR A 403 -16.89 42.43 13.78
C THR A 403 -15.51 41.77 13.76
N ASN A 404 -15.00 41.38 14.92
CA ASN A 404 -13.65 40.85 15.09
C ASN A 404 -13.57 39.32 15.00
N LYS A 405 -14.16 38.69 13.98
CA LYS A 405 -14.25 37.22 13.84
C LYS A 405 -12.88 36.52 13.82
N CYS A 406 -12.82 35.26 14.22
CA CYS A 406 -11.64 34.43 14.01
C CYS A 406 -11.68 33.72 12.66
N SER A 407 -10.54 33.17 12.23
CA SER A 407 -10.38 32.41 10.97
C SER A 407 -11.04 31.03 10.97
N GLY A 408 -11.70 30.65 12.08
CA GLY A 408 -12.33 29.35 12.27
C GLY A 408 -11.93 28.68 13.58
N PHE A 409 -10.73 28.90 14.11
CA PHE A 409 -10.24 28.23 15.32
C PHE A 409 -9.51 29.19 16.25
N GLY A 410 -10.28 30.04 16.95
CA GLY A 410 -9.72 31.01 17.89
C GLY A 410 -8.70 31.98 17.29
N LYS A 411 -8.06 32.76 18.15
CA LYS A 411 -6.92 33.64 17.85
C LYS A 411 -5.75 33.36 18.80
N GLU A 412 -5.74 32.18 19.42
CA GLU A 412 -4.68 31.75 20.34
C GLU A 412 -4.50 32.70 21.55
N ARG A 413 -5.58 33.40 21.95
CA ARG A 413 -5.56 34.34 23.07
C ARG A 413 -5.59 33.66 24.42
N TYR A 414 -5.05 34.35 25.41
CA TYR A 414 -5.10 34.01 26.83
C TYR A 414 -4.41 32.67 27.18
N LYS A 415 -3.34 32.34 26.44
CA LYS A 415 -2.41 31.29 26.82
C LYS A 415 -1.90 31.57 28.24
N ASP A 416 -1.91 30.54 29.08
CA ASP A 416 -1.47 30.57 30.49
C ASP A 416 -2.32 31.47 31.42
N GLN A 417 -3.52 31.88 30.99
CA GLN A 417 -4.48 32.59 31.85
C GLN A 417 -5.65 31.70 32.26
N TYR A 418 -6.08 31.80 33.52
CA TYR A 418 -7.10 30.92 34.09
C TYR A 418 -8.26 31.74 34.69
N ASN A 419 -9.46 31.20 34.63
CA ASN A 419 -10.66 31.79 35.25
C ASN A 419 -10.69 31.61 36.77
N SER A 420 -10.04 30.56 37.30
CA SER A 420 -9.96 30.29 38.74
C SER A 420 -8.80 29.35 39.07
N THR A 421 -8.49 29.22 40.35
CA THR A 421 -7.60 28.19 40.90
C THR A 421 -8.37 26.88 41.17
N PRO A 422 -7.71 25.70 41.15
CA PRO A 422 -6.32 25.48 40.72
C PRO A 422 -6.14 25.67 39.20
N HIS A 423 -4.91 25.95 38.72
CA HIS A 423 -4.62 26.17 37.30
C HIS A 423 -4.65 24.85 36.48
N VAL A 424 -5.86 24.35 36.26
CA VAL A 424 -6.15 23.14 35.47
C VAL A 424 -6.88 23.47 34.17
N GLU A 425 -6.86 22.58 33.18
CA GLU A 425 -7.38 22.86 31.83
C GLU A 425 -8.84 23.32 31.83
N ARG A 426 -9.66 22.84 32.76
CA ARG A 426 -11.07 23.23 32.84
C ARG A 426 -11.28 24.73 33.11
N TYR A 427 -10.30 25.41 33.69
CA TYR A 427 -10.33 26.87 33.93
C TYR A 427 -9.42 27.64 32.98
N HIS A 428 -8.67 26.96 32.14
CA HIS A 428 -7.74 27.58 31.19
C HIS A 428 -8.53 28.33 30.12
N LYS A 429 -8.25 29.64 29.98
CA LYS A 429 -8.91 30.57 29.06
C LYS A 429 -8.41 30.45 27.62
N TYR A 430 -7.43 29.59 27.38
CA TYR A 430 -6.71 29.57 26.12
C TYR A 430 -7.57 29.10 24.94
N GLU A 431 -7.58 29.91 23.88
CA GLU A 431 -8.13 29.54 22.58
C GLU A 431 -7.20 28.57 21.84
N ARG A 432 -7.33 27.26 22.07
CA ARG A 432 -6.44 26.25 21.45
C ARG A 432 -6.43 26.33 19.91
N PRO A 433 -5.29 26.07 19.25
CA PRO A 433 -5.10 26.30 17.80
C PRO A 433 -5.74 25.23 16.89
N GLY A 434 -7.01 24.90 17.12
CA GLY A 434 -7.73 23.86 16.37
C GLY A 434 -8.64 23.02 17.25
N ILE A 435 -9.06 21.86 16.73
CA ILE A 435 -9.77 20.84 17.50
C ILE A 435 -8.81 19.74 17.92
N HIS A 436 -8.96 19.26 19.14
CA HIS A 436 -8.17 18.17 19.68
C HIS A 436 -8.36 16.86 18.88
N ARG A 437 -7.28 16.24 18.42
CA ARG A 437 -7.32 15.07 17.52
C ARG A 437 -8.03 13.87 18.12
N THR A 438 -7.81 13.59 19.41
CA THR A 438 -8.53 12.52 20.14
C THR A 438 -10.04 12.73 20.15
N LEU A 439 -10.50 13.99 20.24
CA LEU A 439 -11.93 14.30 20.22
C LEU A 439 -12.54 13.95 18.85
N LEU A 440 -11.84 14.28 17.76
CA LEU A 440 -12.28 13.94 16.40
C LEU A 440 -12.44 12.43 16.22
N TRP A 441 -11.42 11.65 16.60
CA TRP A 441 -11.47 10.18 16.47
C TRP A 441 -12.45 9.51 17.45
N GLY A 442 -12.76 10.14 18.58
CA GLY A 442 -13.89 9.78 19.43
C GLY A 442 -15.23 9.89 18.68
N VAL A 443 -15.46 11.00 17.97
CA VAL A 443 -16.66 11.19 17.13
C VAL A 443 -16.70 10.22 15.96
N SER A 444 -15.56 9.94 15.30
CA SER A 444 -15.46 8.94 14.24
C SER A 444 -15.91 7.55 14.70
N ALA A 445 -15.43 7.09 15.86
CA ALA A 445 -15.82 5.79 16.39
C ALA A 445 -17.31 5.76 16.77
N LEU A 446 -17.84 6.83 17.37
CA LEU A 446 -19.27 6.96 17.64
C LEU A 446 -20.11 6.84 16.36
N ARG A 447 -19.73 7.53 15.28
CA ARG A 447 -20.41 7.41 13.98
C ARG A 447 -20.34 5.98 13.43
N TYR A 448 -19.21 5.30 13.58
CA TYR A 448 -19.07 3.89 13.24
C TYR A 448 -20.08 3.03 14.00
N TYR A 449 -20.14 3.10 15.34
CA TYR A 449 -21.09 2.29 16.11
C TYR A 449 -22.56 2.61 15.81
N LEU A 450 -22.89 3.88 15.60
CA LEU A 450 -24.24 4.27 15.19
C LEU A 450 -24.60 3.69 13.82
N SER A 451 -23.64 3.55 12.90
CA SER A 451 -23.90 2.95 11.57
C SER A 451 -24.22 1.46 11.62
N GLN A 452 -23.90 0.76 12.71
CA GLN A 452 -24.15 -0.68 12.87
C GLN A 452 -25.61 -1.00 13.24
N GLN A 453 -26.46 0.02 13.37
CA GLN A 453 -27.88 -0.13 13.70
C GLN A 453 -28.71 0.98 13.04
N SER A 454 -30.04 0.84 13.03
CA SER A 454 -30.95 1.73 12.30
C SER A 454 -31.78 2.68 13.17
N ILE A 455 -31.80 2.49 14.49
CA ILE A 455 -32.66 3.20 15.44
C ILE A 455 -32.14 4.61 15.68
N TYR A 456 -30.91 4.75 16.20
CA TYR A 456 -30.32 6.04 16.49
C TYR A 456 -29.42 6.49 15.35
N LYS A 457 -29.49 7.76 14.93
CA LYS A 457 -28.57 8.28 13.91
C LYS A 457 -27.92 9.57 14.37
N TYR A 458 -26.65 9.69 13.99
CA TYR A 458 -25.93 10.95 13.98
C TYR A 458 -26.60 11.90 12.98
N LEU A 459 -26.92 13.13 13.38
CA LEU A 459 -27.46 14.15 12.48
C LEU A 459 -26.38 15.16 12.07
N HIS A 460 -25.95 16.00 13.00
CA HIS A 460 -24.96 17.05 12.76
C HIS A 460 -24.34 17.52 14.07
N LYS A 461 -23.21 18.24 13.96
CA LYS A 461 -22.63 18.98 15.08
C LYS A 461 -23.39 20.29 15.26
N THR A 462 -23.88 20.57 16.47
CA THR A 462 -24.48 21.88 16.79
C THR A 462 -23.40 22.89 17.15
N ALA A 463 -22.28 22.44 17.71
CA ALA A 463 -21.09 23.25 17.94
C ALA A 463 -19.81 22.42 18.01
N GLY A 464 -18.76 22.89 17.32
CA GLY A 464 -17.39 22.44 17.50
C GLY A 464 -16.60 23.48 18.31
N TYR A 465 -16.25 24.58 17.66
CA TYR A 465 -15.42 25.63 18.26
C TYR A 465 -16.23 26.88 18.67
N ARG A 466 -15.85 27.52 19.78
CA ARG A 466 -16.34 28.84 20.23
C ARG A 466 -15.16 29.65 20.77
N CYS A 467 -14.79 30.74 20.10
CA CYS A 467 -13.76 31.67 20.57
C CYS A 467 -14.34 32.68 21.57
N TRP A 468 -13.49 33.49 22.21
CA TRP A 468 -13.94 34.52 23.16
C TRP A 468 -14.87 35.56 22.53
N GLU A 469 -14.72 35.90 21.25
CA GLU A 469 -15.66 36.83 20.59
C GLU A 469 -17.09 36.27 20.59
N HIS A 470 -17.23 34.98 20.26
CA HIS A 470 -18.52 34.30 20.27
C HIS A 470 -19.05 34.14 21.70
N ASN A 471 -18.19 33.80 22.64
CA ASN A 471 -18.59 33.64 24.04
C ASN A 471 -19.04 34.96 24.67
N ASN A 472 -18.28 36.05 24.47
CA ASN A 472 -18.64 37.37 24.96
C ASN A 472 -19.96 37.86 24.36
N HIS A 473 -20.17 37.65 23.06
CA HIS A 473 -21.44 37.96 22.39
C HIS A 473 -22.64 37.26 23.05
N GLU A 474 -22.43 36.02 23.50
CA GLU A 474 -23.47 35.16 24.04
C GLU A 474 -23.54 35.19 25.57
N GLY A 475 -22.78 36.07 26.22
CA GLY A 475 -22.73 36.20 27.68
C GLY A 475 -22.17 34.95 28.39
N ARG A 476 -21.30 34.17 27.72
CA ARG A 476 -20.73 32.92 28.25
C ARG A 476 -19.29 33.11 28.72
N SER A 477 -18.93 32.48 29.84
CA SER A 477 -17.55 32.42 30.35
C SER A 477 -16.90 31.03 30.21
N THR A 478 -17.62 30.04 29.67
CA THR A 478 -17.14 28.65 29.51
C THR A 478 -16.04 28.52 28.45
N THR A 479 -15.05 27.64 28.69
CA THR A 479 -13.89 27.45 27.81
C THR A 479 -13.85 26.06 27.14
N ASN A 480 -14.88 25.23 27.32
CA ASN A 480 -14.92 23.87 26.79
C ASN A 480 -14.80 23.79 25.25
N HIS A 481 -15.54 24.64 24.52
CA HIS A 481 -15.49 24.68 23.05
C HIS A 481 -14.30 25.47 22.48
N MET A 482 -13.28 25.80 23.27
CA MET A 482 -12.01 26.34 22.75
C MET A 482 -11.09 25.20 22.31
N GLY A 483 -11.59 24.35 21.41
CA GLY A 483 -10.84 23.23 20.82
C GLY A 483 -11.04 21.86 21.46
N LYS A 484 -11.77 21.76 22.58
CA LYS A 484 -11.79 20.56 23.44
C LYS A 484 -13.14 19.86 23.53
N ALA A 485 -14.18 20.40 22.91
CA ALA A 485 -15.53 19.89 23.04
C ALA A 485 -16.32 19.89 21.73
N VAL A 486 -17.35 19.06 21.69
CA VAL A 486 -18.30 18.97 20.58
C VAL A 486 -19.70 18.71 21.12
N ASP A 487 -20.67 19.40 20.55
CA ASP A 487 -22.10 19.19 20.80
C ASP A 487 -22.70 18.46 19.59
N ILE A 488 -23.34 17.30 19.82
CA ILE A 488 -23.82 16.43 18.74
C ILE A 488 -25.33 16.20 18.84
N GLN A 489 -26.01 16.42 17.71
CA GLN A 489 -27.44 16.22 17.54
C GLN A 489 -27.72 14.81 16.99
N PHE A 490 -28.79 14.20 17.49
CA PHE A 490 -29.22 12.85 17.11
C PHE A 490 -30.68 12.79 16.68
N SER A 491 -31.04 11.71 15.99
CA SER A 491 -32.42 11.30 15.71
C SER A 491 -32.68 9.88 16.20
N LYS A 492 -33.94 9.56 16.48
CA LYS A 492 -34.43 8.18 16.70
C LYS A 492 -35.47 7.85 15.64
N ASN A 493 -35.27 6.77 14.88
CA ASN A 493 -36.16 6.32 13.80
C ASN A 493 -36.47 7.41 12.77
N GLY A 494 -35.49 8.27 12.47
CA GLY A 494 -35.66 9.41 11.55
C GLY A 494 -36.12 10.70 12.20
N GLU A 495 -36.69 10.65 13.41
CA GLU A 495 -37.19 11.83 14.13
C GLU A 495 -36.07 12.54 14.91
N PRO A 496 -35.77 13.83 14.65
CA PRO A 496 -34.76 14.58 15.37
C PRO A 496 -35.09 14.81 16.85
N ILE A 497 -34.12 14.60 17.74
CA ILE A 497 -34.26 14.83 19.20
C ILE A 497 -34.02 16.32 19.51
N VAL A 498 -34.98 17.20 19.19
CA VAL A 498 -34.77 18.66 19.24
C VAL A 498 -35.56 19.37 20.34
N GLY A 499 -35.04 20.52 20.77
CA GLY A 499 -35.68 21.43 21.71
C GLY A 499 -35.59 21.00 23.18
N LYS A 500 -36.08 21.89 24.07
CA LYS A 500 -36.12 21.67 25.52
C LYS A 500 -37.35 20.84 25.91
N LYS A 501 -37.27 19.51 25.78
CA LYS A 501 -38.38 18.59 26.08
C LYS A 501 -37.95 17.53 27.10
N SER A 502 -38.77 17.30 28.12
CA SER A 502 -38.54 16.22 29.11
C SER A 502 -38.50 14.83 28.47
N SER A 503 -39.27 14.61 27.41
CA SER A 503 -39.27 13.37 26.63
C SER A 503 -37.95 13.06 25.93
N ASN A 504 -37.06 14.05 25.75
CA ASN A 504 -35.75 13.83 25.15
C ASN A 504 -34.76 13.19 26.16
N LEU A 505 -34.92 13.47 27.46
CA LEU A 505 -33.93 13.04 28.47
C LEU A 505 -33.75 11.52 28.52
N PRO A 506 -34.81 10.69 28.49
CA PRO A 506 -34.64 9.24 28.41
C PRO A 506 -33.89 8.80 27.15
N LEU A 507 -34.13 9.46 26.01
CA LEU A 507 -33.47 9.13 24.73
C LEU A 507 -31.98 9.47 24.77
N LEU A 508 -31.61 10.62 25.33
CA LEU A 508 -30.21 11.02 25.49
C LEU A 508 -29.47 10.10 26.47
N LYS A 509 -30.12 9.67 27.56
CA LYS A 509 -29.61 8.65 28.48
C LYS A 509 -29.39 7.31 27.78
N GLU A 510 -30.35 6.87 26.96
CA GLU A 510 -30.16 5.65 26.16
C GLU A 510 -28.97 5.76 25.19
N ILE A 511 -28.80 6.90 24.51
CA ILE A 511 -27.68 7.12 23.60
C ILE A 511 -26.35 7.09 24.38
N ARG A 512 -26.31 7.76 25.53
CA ARG A 512 -25.16 7.72 26.44
C ARG A 512 -24.80 6.28 26.81
N ASP A 513 -25.76 5.54 27.36
CA ASP A 513 -25.52 4.19 27.92
C ASP A 513 -25.14 3.20 26.82
N LYS A 514 -25.85 3.24 25.67
CA LYS A 514 -25.67 2.26 24.58
C LYS A 514 -24.44 2.53 23.72
N PHE A 515 -23.97 3.77 23.65
CA PHE A 515 -22.90 4.15 22.72
C PHE A 515 -21.71 4.83 23.41
N TYR A 516 -21.92 5.92 24.13
CA TYR A 516 -20.82 6.69 24.70
C TYR A 516 -20.13 5.96 25.86
N GLU A 517 -20.86 5.56 26.89
CA GLU A 517 -20.28 4.84 28.03
C GLU A 517 -19.81 3.45 27.61
N LYS A 518 -20.63 2.74 26.84
CA LYS A 518 -20.32 1.38 26.40
C LYS A 518 -19.07 1.29 25.52
N TYR A 519 -18.92 2.18 24.53
CA TYR A 519 -17.86 2.03 23.54
C TYR A 519 -16.70 3.00 23.68
N LEU A 520 -16.92 4.22 24.17
CA LEU A 520 -15.87 5.24 24.30
C LEU A 520 -15.32 5.36 25.73
N ASP A 521 -15.88 4.62 26.70
CA ASP A 521 -15.60 4.75 28.14
C ASP A 521 -15.69 6.20 28.63
N THR A 522 -16.76 6.89 28.20
CA THR A 522 -16.99 8.27 28.63
C THR A 522 -17.42 8.34 30.09
N LYS A 523 -17.04 9.40 30.81
CA LYS A 523 -17.53 9.66 32.17
C LYS A 523 -18.61 10.73 32.18
N TYR A 524 -19.72 10.42 32.86
CA TYR A 524 -20.84 11.34 32.98
C TYR A 524 -20.59 12.35 34.11
N GLN A 525 -20.91 13.63 33.87
CA GLN A 525 -20.70 14.73 34.82
C GLN A 525 -19.24 14.90 35.28
N TRP A 526 -18.28 14.46 34.46
CA TRP A 526 -16.85 14.50 34.77
C TRP A 526 -16.45 13.72 36.05
N VAL A 527 -17.34 12.89 36.60
CA VAL A 527 -17.05 12.06 37.78
C VAL A 527 -16.01 11.01 37.41
N ASP A 528 -14.90 10.97 38.14
CA ASP A 528 -13.73 10.15 37.82
C ASP A 528 -13.23 10.32 36.36
N GLY A 529 -13.42 11.54 35.80
CA GLY A 529 -13.17 11.87 34.40
C GLY A 529 -11.70 12.02 34.00
N LYS A 530 -10.75 11.83 34.91
CA LYS A 530 -9.32 12.09 34.66
C LYS A 530 -8.84 11.28 33.46
N ASN A 531 -8.36 11.98 32.43
CA ASN A 531 -7.90 11.39 31.16
C ASN A 531 -9.01 10.63 30.38
N ASN A 532 -10.29 10.86 30.63
CA ASN A 532 -11.41 10.28 29.89
C ASN A 532 -12.15 11.33 29.05
N PHE A 533 -12.82 10.88 27.99
CA PHE A 533 -13.90 11.66 27.41
C PHE A 533 -14.96 11.88 28.48
N SER A 534 -15.49 13.10 28.55
CA SER A 534 -16.50 13.44 29.55
C SER A 534 -17.75 13.98 28.91
N LEU A 535 -18.90 13.68 29.53
CA LEU A 535 -20.21 14.14 29.09
C LEU A 535 -20.80 15.13 30.09
N GLU A 536 -21.36 16.21 29.59
CA GLU A 536 -22.12 17.17 30.39
C GLU A 536 -23.46 16.55 30.86
N PRO A 537 -23.97 16.91 32.06
CA PRO A 537 -25.30 16.50 32.48
C PRO A 537 -26.41 16.96 31.54
N PHE A 538 -27.35 16.04 31.29
CA PHE A 538 -28.58 16.35 30.56
C PHE A 538 -29.58 17.08 31.46
N GLY A 539 -30.36 17.98 30.87
CA GLY A 539 -31.48 18.62 31.57
C GLY A 539 -31.11 19.84 32.42
N LEU A 540 -29.98 20.49 32.18
CA LEU A 540 -29.60 21.71 32.90
C LEU A 540 -30.55 22.87 32.54
N SER A 541 -30.76 23.79 33.49
CA SER A 541 -31.69 24.93 33.35
C SER A 541 -31.33 25.84 32.17
N SER A 542 -30.04 25.95 31.84
CA SER A 542 -29.48 26.63 30.68
C SER A 542 -29.78 25.86 29.37
N GLY A 543 -31.02 25.96 28.89
CA GLY A 543 -31.50 25.91 27.49
C GLY A 543 -31.14 24.78 26.52
N THR A 544 -30.10 23.98 26.73
CA THR A 544 -29.36 23.40 25.60
C THR A 544 -28.97 21.94 25.76
N THR A 545 -28.77 21.42 26.97
CA THR A 545 -28.44 20.00 27.20
C THR A 545 -29.65 19.04 27.16
N TRP A 546 -30.71 19.45 26.46
CA TRP A 546 -31.98 18.73 26.34
C TRP A 546 -32.17 18.06 24.97
N SER A 547 -31.32 18.37 24.00
CA SER A 547 -31.45 17.88 22.62
C SER A 547 -30.17 17.31 22.02
N TRP A 548 -29.02 17.61 22.62
CA TRP A 548 -27.73 17.10 22.17
C TRP A 548 -26.92 16.51 23.31
N VAL A 549 -25.89 15.77 22.94
CA VAL A 549 -24.87 15.27 23.87
C VAL A 549 -23.62 16.12 23.70
N HIS A 550 -23.18 16.74 24.81
CA HIS A 550 -21.88 17.40 24.90
C HIS A 550 -20.82 16.35 25.24
N MET A 551 -19.73 16.32 24.47
CA MET A 551 -18.56 15.50 24.77
C MET A 551 -17.31 16.36 24.73
N ASP A 552 -16.44 16.22 25.72
CA ASP A 552 -15.19 16.96 25.81
C ASP A 552 -14.01 16.11 26.32
N VAL A 553 -12.80 16.67 26.17
CA VAL A 553 -11.53 16.10 26.69
C VAL A 553 -10.88 17.01 27.74
N ARG A 554 -11.67 17.82 28.45
CA ARG A 554 -11.13 18.88 29.33
C ARG A 554 -10.47 18.34 30.60
N GLU A 555 -10.73 17.07 30.94
CA GLU A 555 -10.18 16.38 32.09
C GLU A 555 -8.89 15.62 31.75
N PHE A 556 -8.35 15.80 30.54
CA PHE A 556 -7.02 15.32 30.18
C PHE A 556 -5.95 16.10 30.96
N GLU A 557 -4.87 15.43 31.33
CA GLU A 557 -3.69 16.11 31.89
C GLU A 557 -3.07 17.07 30.85
N ASN A 558 -2.49 18.17 31.31
CA ASN A 558 -1.99 19.25 30.43
C ASN A 558 -1.00 18.76 29.34
N LYS A 559 -0.18 17.75 29.62
CA LYS A 559 0.74 17.11 28.64
C LYS A 559 0.03 16.48 27.44
N PHE A 560 -1.24 16.11 27.60
CA PHE A 560 -2.08 15.57 26.54
C PHE A 560 -2.91 16.65 25.85
N LEU A 561 -2.72 17.91 26.23
CA LEU A 561 -3.43 19.08 25.71
C LEU A 561 -2.44 20.10 25.14
N GLU A 562 -1.25 19.66 24.75
CA GLU A 562 -0.29 20.49 24.02
C GLU A 562 -0.81 20.83 22.62
N ASP A 563 -0.39 21.99 22.10
CA ASP A 563 -0.89 22.55 20.84
C ASP A 563 -0.68 21.62 19.64
N ILE A 564 0.30 20.71 19.70
CA ILE A 564 0.56 19.67 18.69
C ILE A 564 -0.61 18.68 18.50
N TYR A 565 -1.49 18.55 19.48
CA TYR A 565 -2.66 17.68 19.41
C TYR A 565 -3.90 18.39 18.88
N PHE A 566 -3.80 19.68 18.52
CA PHE A 566 -4.89 20.45 17.95
C PHE A 566 -4.65 20.71 16.47
N ILE A 567 -5.67 20.50 15.65
CA ILE A 567 -5.57 20.66 14.20
C ILE A 567 -6.62 21.61 13.65
N LYS A 568 -6.20 22.36 12.62
CA LYS A 568 -7.00 23.40 11.95
C LYS A 568 -7.20 23.14 10.45
N THR A 569 -6.56 22.11 9.88
CA THR A 569 -6.59 21.80 8.45
C THR A 569 -6.95 20.34 8.17
N GLN A 570 -7.66 20.10 7.06
CA GLN A 570 -8.22 18.79 6.75
C GLN A 570 -7.15 17.71 6.51
N ASN A 571 -6.03 18.08 5.89
CA ASN A 571 -4.92 17.19 5.60
C ASN A 571 -4.26 16.59 6.86
N LEU A 572 -4.42 17.23 8.02
CA LEU A 572 -3.84 16.77 9.29
C LEU A 572 -4.79 15.89 10.12
N VAL A 573 -6.05 15.71 9.70
CA VAL A 573 -7.04 14.87 10.42
C VAL A 573 -6.61 13.40 10.39
N ILE A 574 -6.42 12.86 9.17
CA ILE A 574 -5.84 11.52 8.98
C ILE A 574 -4.32 11.61 9.04
N GLY A 575 -3.74 12.62 8.40
CA GLY A 575 -2.31 12.70 8.17
C GLY A 575 -1.82 11.56 7.28
N LYS A 576 -0.60 11.10 7.54
CA LYS A 576 0.03 10.00 6.82
C LYS A 576 -0.63 8.65 7.16
N PRO A 577 -0.76 7.70 6.21
CA PRO A 577 -1.15 6.33 6.54
C PRO A 577 -0.28 5.75 7.66
N ILE A 578 -0.88 5.10 8.64
CA ILE A 578 -0.19 4.57 9.81
C ILE A 578 0.79 3.47 9.42
N ILE A 579 0.48 2.71 8.36
CA ILE A 579 1.40 1.70 7.81
C ILE A 579 2.66 2.38 7.24
N GLN A 580 2.53 3.54 6.60
CA GLN A 580 3.65 4.29 6.04
C GLN A 580 4.46 4.95 7.16
N LEU A 581 3.78 5.53 8.17
CA LEU A 581 4.45 6.04 9.37
C LEU A 581 5.26 4.94 10.07
N ALA A 582 4.70 3.74 10.21
CA ALA A 582 5.40 2.60 10.77
C ALA A 582 6.66 2.23 9.96
N GLN A 583 6.58 2.26 8.63
CA GLN A 583 7.74 2.01 7.76
C GLN A 583 8.85 3.05 7.96
N GLU A 584 8.49 4.33 7.99
CA GLU A 584 9.44 5.44 8.18
C GLU A 584 10.11 5.43 9.56
N LEU A 585 9.37 5.01 10.59
CA LEU A 585 9.88 4.83 11.94
C LEU A 585 10.66 3.51 12.12
N GLY A 586 10.86 2.73 11.07
CA GLY A 586 11.68 1.51 11.08
C GLY A 586 10.94 0.23 11.52
N TYR A 587 9.61 0.26 11.65
CA TYR A 587 8.78 -0.90 12.03
C TYR A 587 8.42 -1.80 10.85
N LEU A 588 9.35 -2.05 9.92
CA LEU A 588 9.13 -2.88 8.74
C LEU A 588 8.65 -4.30 9.11
N ASN A 589 9.24 -4.88 10.16
CA ASN A 589 8.86 -6.19 10.66
C ASN A 589 7.43 -6.22 11.21
N VAL A 590 6.96 -5.16 11.89
CA VAL A 590 5.54 -5.03 12.28
C VAL A 590 4.67 -5.00 11.02
N CYS A 591 5.06 -4.23 10.00
CA CYS A 591 4.25 -4.01 8.79
C CYS A 591 4.00 -5.30 7.98
N ILE A 592 5.03 -6.15 7.86
CA ILE A 592 4.95 -7.44 7.15
C ILE A 592 4.41 -8.57 8.05
N CYS A 593 4.33 -8.35 9.36
CA CYS A 593 3.84 -9.31 10.33
C CYS A 593 2.32 -9.42 10.24
N ASN A 594 1.86 -10.43 9.51
CA ASN A 594 0.46 -10.74 9.32
C ASN A 594 0.07 -11.88 10.26
N SER A 595 -0.53 -11.55 11.41
CA SER A 595 -1.36 -12.52 12.13
C SER A 595 -2.62 -12.77 11.31
N SER A 596 -2.96 -14.04 11.10
CA SER A 596 -4.16 -14.45 10.35
C SER A 596 -5.41 -13.76 10.91
N GLY A 597 -6.26 -13.17 10.06
CA GLY A 597 -7.60 -12.73 10.47
C GLY A 597 -8.21 -11.59 9.66
N PHE A 598 -7.52 -10.45 9.54
CA PHE A 598 -8.13 -9.28 8.88
C PHE A 598 -7.80 -9.27 7.38
N LYS A 599 -8.77 -9.72 6.58
CA LYS A 599 -8.90 -9.28 5.19
C LYS A 599 -9.82 -8.06 5.23
N PRO A 600 -9.40 -6.89 4.71
CA PRO A 600 -10.34 -5.79 4.49
C PRO A 600 -11.59 -6.36 3.82
N GLN A 601 -12.79 -6.02 4.30
CA GLN A 601 -14.00 -6.44 3.61
C GLN A 601 -13.90 -5.99 2.16
N GLU A 602 -13.84 -6.96 1.23
CA GLU A 602 -14.04 -6.73 -0.19
C GLU A 602 -15.46 -6.18 -0.37
N LYS A 603 -15.58 -4.85 -0.34
CA LYS A 603 -16.47 -4.22 -1.31
C LYS A 603 -15.79 -4.40 -2.66
N LYS A 604 -16.46 -5.08 -3.57
CA LYS A 604 -16.20 -4.90 -5.01
C LYS A 604 -16.14 -3.39 -5.24
N SER A 605 -15.03 -2.93 -5.83
CA SER A 605 -14.60 -1.55 -6.08
C SER A 605 -13.74 -0.91 -4.98
N GLU A 606 -12.40 -1.05 -5.08
CA GLU A 606 -11.45 0.07 -4.89
C GLU A 606 -9.97 -0.25 -5.22
N GLU A 607 -9.60 -1.49 -5.60
CA GLU A 607 -8.24 -1.82 -6.07
C GLU A 607 -7.86 -1.26 -7.47
N ASN A 608 -8.81 -0.66 -8.21
CA ASN A 608 -8.57 -0.16 -9.58
C ASN A 608 -8.18 1.33 -9.68
N LYS A 609 -8.01 2.06 -8.56
CA LYS A 609 -7.75 3.52 -8.66
C LYS A 609 -6.39 3.91 -9.22
N ASN A 610 -5.45 2.98 -9.45
CA ASN A 610 -4.16 3.32 -10.05
C ASN A 610 -3.70 2.40 -11.20
N ARG A 611 -4.63 1.74 -11.87
CA ARG A 611 -4.36 1.13 -13.20
C ARG A 611 -5.57 1.28 -14.11
N ARG A 612 -5.31 1.42 -15.42
CA ARG A 612 -6.35 1.28 -16.43
C ARG A 612 -6.84 -0.18 -16.46
N VAL A 613 -8.15 -0.39 -16.53
CA VAL A 613 -8.79 -1.71 -16.60
C VAL A 613 -9.77 -1.80 -17.76
N ASP A 614 -10.17 -3.01 -18.13
CA ASP A 614 -11.17 -3.22 -19.18
C ASP A 614 -12.45 -2.41 -18.88
N PRO A 615 -12.90 -1.52 -19.79
CA PRO A 615 -14.10 -0.72 -19.61
C PRO A 615 -15.35 -1.53 -19.29
N LYS A 616 -15.45 -2.79 -19.75
CA LYS A 616 -16.57 -3.70 -19.42
C LYS A 616 -16.68 -4.01 -17.93
N THR A 617 -15.62 -3.76 -17.16
CA THR A 617 -15.59 -3.92 -15.70
C THR A 617 -15.90 -2.63 -14.95
N LEU A 618 -16.03 -1.51 -15.65
CA LEU A 618 -16.29 -0.18 -15.09
C LEU A 618 -17.78 0.18 -15.17
N LYS A 619 -18.21 1.01 -14.22
CA LYS A 619 -19.51 1.69 -14.19
C LYS A 619 -19.28 3.13 -13.78
N THR A 620 -20.20 4.02 -14.13
CA THR A 620 -20.09 5.44 -13.79
C THR A 620 -20.02 5.59 -12.27
N SER A 621 -19.01 6.28 -11.76
CA SER A 621 -18.88 6.50 -10.32
C SER A 621 -19.92 7.51 -9.81
N ASP A 622 -20.13 7.56 -8.49
CA ASP A 622 -20.99 8.57 -7.88
C ASP A 622 -20.51 10.01 -8.19
N LYS A 623 -19.19 10.22 -8.35
CA LYS A 623 -18.63 11.51 -8.76
C LYS A 623 -19.00 11.84 -10.21
N GLY A 624 -18.90 10.86 -11.12
CA GLY A 624 -19.32 11.01 -12.50
C GLY A 624 -20.83 11.30 -12.62
N ILE A 625 -21.65 10.58 -11.85
CA ILE A 625 -23.10 10.79 -11.79
C ILE A 625 -23.43 12.22 -11.36
N ASN A 626 -22.81 12.72 -10.29
CA ASN A 626 -23.05 14.07 -9.82
C ASN A 626 -22.58 15.12 -10.84
N PHE A 627 -21.39 14.93 -11.42
CA PHE A 627 -20.87 15.81 -12.45
C PHE A 627 -21.84 15.94 -13.64
N ILE A 628 -22.38 14.83 -14.15
CA ILE A 628 -23.34 14.86 -15.26
C ILE A 628 -24.60 15.61 -14.82
N LYS A 629 -25.15 15.32 -13.64
CA LYS A 629 -26.36 15.99 -13.14
C LYS A 629 -26.19 17.49 -12.98
N ASP A 630 -25.02 17.96 -12.55
CA ASP A 630 -24.72 19.38 -12.43
C ASP A 630 -24.73 20.08 -13.79
N TRP A 631 -24.19 19.43 -14.84
CA TRP A 631 -24.23 19.93 -16.22
C TRP A 631 -25.62 19.92 -16.84
N GLU A 632 -26.40 18.85 -16.61
CA GLU A 632 -27.78 18.78 -17.13
C GLU A 632 -28.72 19.74 -16.39
N SER A 633 -28.44 20.02 -15.12
CA SER A 633 -29.28 20.80 -14.20
C SER A 633 -30.68 20.20 -13.98
N PHE A 634 -31.24 20.39 -12.78
CA PHE A 634 -32.57 19.88 -12.48
C PHE A 634 -33.67 20.84 -12.94
N LYS A 635 -34.57 20.36 -13.81
CA LYS A 635 -35.83 21.04 -14.17
C LYS A 635 -37.02 20.24 -13.62
N SER A 636 -37.76 20.84 -12.68
CA SER A 636 -38.90 20.15 -12.04
C SER A 636 -40.10 19.97 -12.99
N ASN A 637 -40.30 20.89 -13.93
CA ASN A 637 -41.42 20.87 -14.87
C ASN A 637 -40.95 20.52 -16.29
N LEU A 638 -41.89 20.13 -17.14
CA LEU A 638 -41.71 19.91 -18.58
C LEU A 638 -41.17 21.18 -19.25
N TYR A 639 -40.24 21.01 -20.19
CA TYR A 639 -39.67 22.07 -21.01
C TYR A 639 -39.29 21.53 -22.39
N ASN A 640 -39.24 22.40 -23.39
CA ASN A 640 -38.71 22.04 -24.70
C ASN A 640 -37.18 22.17 -24.69
N ASP A 641 -36.49 21.15 -25.16
CA ASP A 641 -35.03 21.19 -25.28
C ASP A 641 -34.57 22.13 -26.42
N ASP A 642 -33.27 22.39 -26.44
CA ASP A 642 -32.62 23.30 -27.41
C ASP A 642 -32.35 22.62 -28.77
N SER A 643 -32.93 21.44 -29.04
CA SER A 643 -32.83 20.82 -30.36
C SER A 643 -33.70 21.58 -31.38
N ASP A 644 -33.35 21.48 -32.67
CA ASP A 644 -34.16 22.09 -33.75
C ASP A 644 -35.61 21.56 -33.78
N GLU A 645 -35.85 20.37 -33.23
CA GLU A 645 -37.15 19.72 -33.14
C GLU A 645 -37.85 19.95 -31.77
N HIS A 646 -37.25 20.78 -30.89
CA HIS A 646 -37.78 21.25 -29.60
C HIS A 646 -38.50 20.19 -28.78
N HIS A 647 -37.80 19.10 -28.45
CA HIS A 647 -38.41 17.93 -27.83
C HIS A 647 -38.80 18.15 -26.37
N CYS A 648 -39.96 17.59 -25.98
CA CYS A 648 -40.47 17.71 -24.62
C CYS A 648 -39.67 16.87 -23.62
N THR A 649 -39.10 17.54 -22.62
CA THR A 649 -38.07 17.03 -21.71
C THR A 649 -38.36 17.40 -20.25
N ILE A 650 -37.88 16.62 -19.28
CA ILE A 650 -38.05 16.89 -17.84
C ILE A 650 -36.83 16.41 -17.02
N GLY A 651 -36.67 16.92 -15.79
CA GLY A 651 -35.65 16.44 -14.85
C GLY A 651 -34.23 16.82 -15.27
N TYR A 652 -33.32 15.83 -15.27
CA TYR A 652 -31.94 15.96 -15.77
C TYR A 652 -31.84 15.56 -17.25
N GLY A 653 -32.63 16.22 -18.11
CA GLY A 653 -32.62 15.96 -19.55
C GLY A 653 -33.29 14.64 -19.98
N HIS A 654 -34.35 14.21 -19.29
CA HIS A 654 -35.13 13.02 -19.69
C HIS A 654 -36.14 13.37 -20.78
N LEU A 655 -35.97 12.79 -21.97
CA LEU A 655 -36.89 12.93 -23.10
C LEU A 655 -38.22 12.23 -22.77
N VAL A 656 -39.32 12.98 -22.75
CA VAL A 656 -40.67 12.45 -22.52
C VAL A 656 -41.28 11.97 -23.84
N HIS A 657 -41.23 12.82 -24.87
CA HIS A 657 -41.57 12.44 -26.25
C HIS A 657 -40.93 13.40 -27.26
N ARG A 658 -40.94 13.02 -28.53
CA ARG A 658 -40.47 13.87 -29.63
C ARG A 658 -41.47 14.97 -29.95
N GLY A 659 -40.96 16.14 -30.32
CA GLY A 659 -41.71 17.35 -30.60
C GLY A 659 -42.03 18.17 -29.33
N PRO A 660 -42.55 19.40 -29.51
CA PRO A 660 -42.84 20.31 -28.40
C PRO A 660 -43.84 19.74 -27.41
N CYS A 661 -43.68 20.12 -26.14
CA CYS A 661 -44.69 19.85 -25.12
C CYS A 661 -46.04 20.43 -25.58
N ASN A 662 -47.07 19.60 -25.55
CA ASN A 662 -48.37 19.87 -26.14
C ASN A 662 -49.56 19.53 -25.21
N GLY A 663 -49.29 19.11 -23.97
CA GLY A 663 -50.31 18.81 -22.95
C GLY A 663 -50.81 17.36 -22.96
N ASN A 664 -50.39 16.55 -23.94
CA ASN A 664 -50.71 15.12 -24.02
C ASN A 664 -49.65 14.22 -23.37
N GLU A 665 -48.72 14.79 -22.59
CA GLU A 665 -47.70 14.04 -21.87
C GLU A 665 -48.33 13.10 -20.81
N PRO A 666 -47.62 12.05 -20.38
CA PRO A 666 -48.10 11.19 -19.28
C PRO A 666 -48.44 11.98 -18.01
N GLU A 667 -49.55 11.62 -17.36
CA GLU A 667 -50.04 12.30 -16.13
C GLU A 667 -48.99 12.36 -15.02
N GLU A 668 -48.06 11.40 -14.96
CA GLU A 668 -46.97 11.40 -13.97
C GLU A 668 -45.98 12.57 -14.13
N PHE A 669 -45.93 13.23 -15.29
CA PHE A 669 -45.03 14.35 -15.56
C PHE A 669 -45.71 15.72 -15.58
N LYS A 670 -47.04 15.78 -15.79
CA LYS A 670 -47.78 17.04 -15.93
C LYS A 670 -47.72 17.95 -14.69
N LYS A 671 -47.61 17.36 -13.50
CA LYS A 671 -47.51 18.09 -12.22
C LYS A 671 -46.06 18.41 -11.81
N GLY A 672 -45.11 18.12 -12.69
CA GLY A 672 -43.68 18.17 -12.37
C GLY A 672 -43.23 16.99 -11.51
N ILE A 673 -41.92 16.83 -11.40
CA ILE A 673 -41.27 15.74 -10.66
C ILE A 673 -40.34 16.27 -9.57
N THR A 674 -40.10 15.44 -8.56
CA THR A 674 -39.11 15.74 -7.51
C THR A 674 -37.69 15.43 -7.97
N LYS A 675 -36.68 15.89 -7.22
CA LYS A 675 -35.27 15.57 -7.50
C LYS A 675 -34.98 14.08 -7.38
N GLU A 676 -35.71 13.37 -6.52
CA GLU A 676 -35.62 11.92 -6.33
C GLU A 676 -36.12 11.20 -7.58
N LYS A 677 -37.33 11.53 -8.06
CA LYS A 677 -37.88 10.96 -9.30
C LYS A 677 -37.03 11.31 -10.52
N ALA A 678 -36.53 12.54 -10.63
CA ALA A 678 -35.58 12.91 -11.69
C ALA A 678 -34.27 12.10 -11.61
N SER A 679 -33.81 11.78 -10.40
CA SER A 679 -32.64 10.92 -10.20
C SER A 679 -32.90 9.46 -10.59
N GLU A 680 -34.12 8.96 -10.42
CA GLU A 680 -34.53 7.64 -10.90
C GLU A 680 -34.54 7.57 -12.43
N LEU A 681 -35.16 8.55 -13.09
CA LEU A 681 -35.18 8.66 -14.56
C LEU A 681 -33.76 8.77 -15.14
N PHE A 682 -32.90 9.57 -14.51
CA PHE A 682 -31.49 9.67 -14.87
C PHE A 682 -30.78 8.31 -14.79
N LYS A 683 -30.95 7.57 -13.68
CA LYS A 683 -30.34 6.26 -13.47
C LYS A 683 -30.87 5.20 -14.43
N LEU A 684 -32.10 5.34 -14.93
CA LEU A 684 -32.66 4.43 -15.93
C LEU A 684 -31.98 4.58 -17.29
N ARG A 685 -31.61 5.82 -17.66
CA ARG A 685 -30.97 6.16 -18.95
C ARG A 685 -29.45 5.94 -18.94
N LEU A 686 -28.79 6.20 -17.81
CA LEU A 686 -27.33 6.12 -17.67
C LEU A 686 -26.68 4.82 -18.23
N PRO A 687 -27.26 3.61 -18.05
CA PRO A 687 -26.68 2.37 -18.56
C PRO A 687 -26.52 2.33 -20.09
N GLU A 688 -27.28 3.10 -20.86
CA GLU A 688 -27.15 3.17 -22.32
C GLU A 688 -25.80 3.77 -22.72
N PHE A 689 -25.38 4.82 -22.03
CA PHE A 689 -24.10 5.49 -22.25
C PHE A 689 -22.92 4.70 -21.70
N GLU A 690 -23.09 4.04 -20.55
CA GLU A 690 -22.08 3.09 -20.05
C GLU A 690 -21.80 1.99 -21.08
N LYS A 691 -22.86 1.38 -21.62
CA LYS A 691 -22.76 0.35 -22.66
C LYS A 691 -22.12 0.88 -23.94
N ALA A 692 -22.40 2.13 -24.32
CA ALA A 692 -21.76 2.74 -25.48
C ALA A 692 -20.24 2.88 -25.31
N VAL A 693 -19.76 3.37 -24.16
CA VAL A 693 -18.32 3.41 -23.86
C VAL A 693 -17.72 2.00 -23.85
N GLN A 694 -18.38 1.04 -23.19
CA GLN A 694 -17.94 -0.35 -23.09
C GLN A 694 -17.89 -1.09 -24.44
N ARG A 695 -18.75 -0.68 -25.39
CA ARG A 695 -18.81 -1.22 -26.75
C ARG A 695 -17.73 -0.60 -27.64
N ASP A 696 -17.59 0.72 -27.59
CA ASP A 696 -16.82 1.48 -28.59
C ASP A 696 -15.36 1.71 -28.18
N VAL A 697 -15.03 1.64 -26.88
CA VAL A 697 -13.67 1.78 -26.35
C VAL A 697 -13.19 0.45 -25.82
N THR A 698 -12.36 -0.25 -26.61
CA THR A 698 -11.87 -1.60 -26.31
C THR A 698 -10.49 -1.62 -25.64
N VAL A 699 -9.96 -0.46 -25.26
CA VAL A 699 -8.70 -0.32 -24.53
C VAL A 699 -8.95 -0.10 -23.05
N PRO A 700 -8.00 -0.45 -22.16
CA PRO A 700 -8.15 -0.19 -20.74
C PRO A 700 -8.34 1.30 -20.43
N LEU A 701 -9.18 1.62 -19.44
CA LEU A 701 -9.43 2.99 -18.93
C LEU A 701 -9.30 3.04 -17.41
N TYR A 702 -8.90 4.19 -16.87
CA TYR A 702 -9.12 4.53 -15.47
C TYR A 702 -10.61 4.81 -15.22
N GLN A 703 -11.04 4.72 -13.96
CA GLN A 703 -12.41 5.06 -13.57
C GLN A 703 -12.80 6.49 -13.98
N TYR A 704 -11.89 7.47 -13.85
CA TYR A 704 -12.17 8.86 -14.20
C TYR A 704 -12.18 9.13 -15.72
N GLU A 705 -11.39 8.38 -16.49
CA GLU A 705 -11.45 8.39 -17.96
C GLU A 705 -12.79 7.82 -18.44
N PHE A 706 -13.26 6.73 -17.81
CA PHE A 706 -14.57 6.15 -18.08
C PHE A 706 -15.71 7.12 -17.73
N ASP A 707 -15.68 7.74 -16.55
CA ASP A 707 -16.69 8.72 -16.12
C ASP A 707 -16.76 9.92 -17.08
N ALA A 708 -15.61 10.42 -17.55
CA ALA A 708 -15.54 11.52 -18.51
C ALA A 708 -16.13 11.13 -19.88
N LEU A 709 -15.85 9.92 -20.38
CA LEU A 709 -16.42 9.43 -21.63
C LEU A 709 -17.92 9.17 -21.53
N VAL A 710 -18.42 8.68 -20.38
CA VAL A 710 -19.86 8.56 -20.15
C VAL A 710 -20.53 9.93 -20.15
N SER A 711 -19.93 10.93 -19.49
CA SER A 711 -20.44 12.31 -19.49
C SER A 711 -20.47 12.92 -20.89
N PHE A 712 -19.41 12.70 -21.67
CA PHE A 712 -19.29 13.14 -23.04
C PHE A 712 -20.37 12.52 -23.95
N LEU A 713 -20.57 11.20 -23.86
CA LEU A 713 -21.60 10.50 -24.64
C LEU A 713 -23.02 10.83 -24.16
N PHE A 714 -23.22 11.11 -22.87
CA PHE A 714 -24.53 11.56 -22.36
C PHE A 714 -24.97 12.84 -23.07
N ASN A 715 -24.03 13.74 -23.37
CA ASN A 715 -24.28 14.96 -24.13
C ASN A 715 -24.37 14.74 -25.65
N CYS A 716 -23.50 13.89 -26.21
CA CYS A 716 -23.34 13.76 -27.66
C CYS A 716 -24.22 12.65 -28.30
N GLY A 717 -24.79 11.78 -27.47
CA GLY A 717 -25.53 10.58 -27.85
C GLY A 717 -24.69 9.29 -27.82
N GLU A 718 -25.33 8.17 -27.48
CA GLU A 718 -24.75 6.83 -27.32
C GLU A 718 -24.21 6.21 -28.62
N ASN A 719 -24.55 6.81 -29.77
CA ASN A 719 -24.11 6.37 -31.10
C ASN A 719 -23.04 7.28 -31.72
N PHE A 720 -22.47 8.23 -30.94
CA PHE A 720 -21.54 9.23 -31.46
C PHE A 720 -20.28 8.64 -32.11
N PHE A 721 -19.63 7.65 -31.47
CA PHE A 721 -18.46 6.96 -32.02
C PHE A 721 -18.80 6.06 -33.21
N VAL A 722 -19.90 5.28 -33.11
CA VAL A 722 -20.38 4.42 -34.22
C VAL A 722 -20.67 5.23 -35.47
N LYS A 723 -21.26 6.42 -35.33
CA LYS A 723 -21.52 7.37 -36.44
C LYS A 723 -20.27 8.11 -36.92
N LYS A 724 -19.08 7.80 -36.37
CA LYS A 724 -17.78 8.41 -36.73
C LYS A 724 -17.79 9.95 -36.65
N LYS A 725 -18.51 10.54 -35.69
CA LYS A 725 -18.61 12.00 -35.54
C LYS A 725 -17.31 12.65 -35.03
N ALA A 726 -16.44 11.90 -34.35
CA ALA A 726 -15.08 12.32 -33.97
C ALA A 726 -14.06 11.20 -34.22
N PRO A 727 -13.64 10.99 -35.49
CA PRO A 727 -12.81 9.84 -35.86
C PRO A 727 -11.39 9.90 -35.29
N LYS A 728 -10.84 11.10 -35.08
CA LYS A 728 -9.50 11.29 -34.47
C LYS A 728 -9.50 10.94 -32.98
N LEU A 729 -10.44 11.49 -32.22
CA LEU A 729 -10.67 11.13 -30.81
C LEU A 729 -10.77 9.61 -30.64
N HIS A 730 -11.64 8.96 -31.43
CA HIS A 730 -11.84 7.52 -31.34
C HIS A 730 -10.58 6.73 -31.71
N LYS A 731 -9.86 7.13 -32.75
CA LYS A 731 -8.58 6.53 -33.16
C LYS A 731 -7.52 6.65 -32.06
N HIS A 732 -7.35 7.82 -31.47
CA HIS A 732 -6.37 8.05 -30.40
C HIS A 732 -6.69 7.19 -29.17
N LEU A 733 -7.97 7.07 -28.78
CA LEU A 733 -8.38 6.14 -27.71
C LEU A 733 -7.97 4.71 -28.03
N LEU A 734 -8.31 4.18 -29.20
CA LEU A 734 -8.01 2.78 -29.57
C LEU A 734 -6.51 2.50 -29.69
N ASN A 735 -5.71 3.52 -30.03
CA ASN A 735 -4.25 3.46 -30.07
C ASN A 735 -3.58 3.62 -28.69
N LYS A 736 -4.36 3.85 -27.62
CA LYS A 736 -3.88 4.16 -26.26
C LYS A 736 -3.09 5.47 -26.16
N GLU A 737 -3.39 6.40 -27.06
CA GLU A 737 -2.87 7.78 -27.06
C GLU A 737 -3.86 8.66 -26.28
N TYR A 738 -3.99 8.43 -24.98
CA TYR A 738 -5.06 8.96 -24.14
C TYR A 738 -5.05 10.48 -24.03
N GLU A 739 -3.87 11.09 -23.96
CA GLU A 739 -3.69 12.53 -23.89
C GLU A 739 -4.16 13.20 -25.20
N ASN A 740 -3.75 12.66 -26.36
CA ASN A 740 -4.21 13.13 -27.68
C ASN A 740 -5.72 12.94 -27.84
N ALA A 741 -6.28 11.84 -27.34
CA ALA A 741 -7.72 11.62 -27.35
C ALA A 741 -8.48 12.67 -26.52
N ALA A 742 -7.94 13.03 -25.35
CA ALA A 742 -8.54 14.05 -24.49
C ALA A 742 -8.51 15.42 -25.17
N GLU A 743 -7.42 15.78 -25.87
CA GLU A 743 -7.34 17.04 -26.62
C GLU A 743 -8.43 17.14 -27.69
N GLU A 744 -8.67 16.07 -28.45
CA GLU A 744 -9.73 16.03 -29.47
C GLU A 744 -11.15 16.16 -28.87
N MET A 745 -11.37 15.91 -27.57
CA MET A 745 -12.66 16.19 -26.92
C MET A 745 -12.99 17.69 -26.95
N LEU A 746 -11.97 18.56 -26.94
CA LEU A 746 -12.14 20.02 -26.90
C LEU A 746 -12.74 20.58 -28.19
N ASP A 747 -12.62 19.86 -29.32
CA ASP A 747 -13.13 20.28 -30.62
C ASP A 747 -14.63 20.00 -30.80
N VAL A 748 -15.25 19.23 -29.91
CA VAL A 748 -16.66 18.82 -30.01
C VAL A 748 -17.57 19.83 -29.29
N THR A 749 -17.72 21.01 -29.91
CA THR A 749 -18.40 22.18 -29.32
C THR A 749 -19.53 22.77 -30.18
N SER A 750 -19.96 22.07 -31.24
CA SER A 750 -21.03 22.51 -32.15
C SER A 750 -20.84 23.95 -32.66
N GLY A 751 -19.64 24.27 -33.16
CA GLY A 751 -19.32 25.62 -33.65
C GLY A 751 -18.89 26.61 -32.57
N GLY A 752 -18.46 26.13 -31.40
CA GLY A 752 -17.89 26.98 -30.34
C GLY A 752 -18.90 27.54 -29.33
N LEU A 753 -20.06 26.89 -29.15
CA LEU A 753 -21.04 27.29 -28.14
C LEU A 753 -20.39 27.35 -26.76
N SER A 754 -20.50 28.50 -26.08
CA SER A 754 -19.74 28.80 -24.86
C SER A 754 -19.98 27.78 -23.73
N GLY A 755 -21.22 27.29 -23.58
CA GLY A 755 -21.58 26.23 -22.64
C GLY A 755 -20.89 24.91 -22.95
N LEU A 756 -20.86 24.50 -24.23
CA LEU A 756 -20.18 23.28 -24.67
C LEU A 756 -18.66 23.41 -24.54
N VAL A 757 -18.07 24.56 -24.85
CA VAL A 757 -16.63 24.81 -24.64
C VAL A 757 -16.26 24.62 -23.15
N LYS A 758 -17.05 25.17 -22.23
CA LYS A 758 -16.82 24.97 -20.78
C LYS A 758 -17.00 23.50 -20.39
N ARG A 759 -18.04 22.82 -20.90
CA ARG A 759 -18.31 21.40 -20.61
C ARG A 759 -17.20 20.49 -21.10
N ARG A 760 -16.73 20.66 -22.35
CA ARG A 760 -15.62 19.89 -22.91
C ARG A 760 -14.32 20.10 -22.12
N LYS A 761 -14.01 21.32 -21.68
CA LYS A 761 -12.87 21.58 -20.79
C LYS A 761 -12.97 20.86 -19.46
N ALA A 762 -14.16 20.83 -18.86
CA ALA A 762 -14.40 20.14 -17.60
C ALA A 762 -14.29 18.61 -17.74
N GLU A 763 -14.85 18.04 -18.80
CA GLU A 763 -14.74 16.61 -19.13
C GLU A 763 -13.30 16.22 -19.46
N ASN A 764 -12.56 17.03 -20.23
CA ASN A 764 -11.13 16.84 -20.50
C ASN A 764 -10.30 16.86 -19.21
N ASN A 765 -10.58 17.81 -18.30
CA ASN A 765 -9.89 17.89 -17.01
C ASN A 765 -10.22 16.70 -16.09
N MET A 766 -11.44 16.18 -16.17
CA MET A 766 -11.79 14.92 -15.50
C MET A 766 -10.99 13.76 -16.09
N PHE A 767 -10.90 13.69 -17.42
CA PHE A 767 -10.21 12.62 -18.15
C PHE A 767 -8.70 12.63 -17.91
N LEU A 768 -8.04 13.78 -17.86
CA LEU A 768 -6.58 13.88 -17.69
C LEU A 768 -6.14 13.92 -16.23
N ASN A 769 -6.88 14.63 -15.37
CA ASN A 769 -6.41 15.01 -14.05
C ASN A 769 -7.28 14.46 -12.91
N ASN A 770 -8.33 13.68 -13.20
CA ASN A 770 -9.27 13.17 -12.19
C ASN A 770 -9.93 14.31 -11.37
N ILE A 771 -10.16 15.47 -12.00
CA ILE A 771 -10.76 16.66 -11.40
C ILE A 771 -12.20 16.82 -11.90
N TYR A 772 -13.18 16.68 -11.00
CA TYR A 772 -14.61 16.79 -11.29
C TYR A 772 -15.10 18.21 -10.99
N ASN A 773 -14.79 19.17 -11.89
CA ASN A 773 -15.27 20.54 -11.76
C ASN A 773 -16.46 20.78 -12.69
N SER A 774 -17.66 20.85 -12.14
CA SER A 774 -18.93 21.09 -12.83
C SER A 774 -19.45 22.53 -12.66
N THR A 775 -18.61 23.48 -12.28
CA THR A 775 -19.02 24.90 -12.15
C THR A 775 -19.18 25.52 -13.54
N HIS A 776 -20.36 26.04 -13.90
CA HIS A 776 -20.62 26.61 -15.23
C HIS A 776 -21.41 27.91 -15.26
#